data_AF-D4RXE8-F1
#
_entry.id   AF-D4RXE8-F1
#
_cell.length_a   1.000
_cell.length_b   1.000
_cell.length_c   1.000
_cell.angle_alpha   90.00
_cell.angle_beta   90.00
_cell.angle_gamma   90.00
#
_symmetry.space_group_name_H-M   'P 1'
#
loop_
_entity.id
_entity.type
_entity.pdbx_description
1 polymer ?
#
loop_
_entity_poly.entity_id
_entity_poly.type
_entity_poly.pdbx_seq_one_letter_code
_entity_poly.pdbx_strand_id
1 'polypeptide(L)'
;MKKRKWLSLLLAVIMLVSAVPFSSVKVDAAVDTVEVSTWEELKKALEYTTNCSVVKVVKDIETKDLNGHTGLHQDNIIFMSMAMDKVLDLNGHTVNAYAKYYSEVAQGYLFNICDKDARLTIRDSVGGGALIGEFNQEFYYEFINVSEGTLVMESGTVKMLCPSKDNQYTKCAISVSGTAVFNGGEVLTQVTSPGGEREERYFSRRLQAIRGEAGGSVTINDGTFDRVVLHSTPTPENRGKYELVVNGGFFRQSIAQILVGDVYASHLDHLTMQINDAYFMRTTDKLDQCRLVIGGKMQSFYDRNWDYRLLYNDIPGATFDDALSMMDDLIPHLISENGAVFTDVHDGNWYVRGNMRQWVKNGGPIMIFQGTSFGVQGSIAKVISNAYGVKEVLLDSEPMEYGERGFSAPQVDTTAESDHRVSFVMYPISPMLRVFGYSYSNEYSTGYIRMLVSDHHTGQGMVHFPSVPASGDQPFSVTYYINESDVDALTTMELQYNLMLETNGVKKQVSTGYKGAKVVQWVDHIQTIDTVYLDISQPLVQGDYTSGTFTVDGSAPYTIEDRQGYWEHEDIWDLTGNGSVPAILGDQYYRFIRVYLKDGYDGYKFDKNNPPKIKVRGLNRECDSISVSVASDKRSLGVSLASHPSELIQSAWGTVTGLRAGSLVGGVSIRPKDNHFDFEIKEIQRIKNGVAYSTSPDEVIDPDYTYRIKLVGTGKHGMTFHNGPEQYDITFGYYLNTNVKLRMNNDFNTAADYKEVTYDKSALAYTIDLTPEPDVVNYDYLSLGAPYPWAGSYPEFNNNWISGVPGGVTVRNYSWYDVESGAQLGKNTSFVAGRSYRFEVILDCEDGYYLADPEIMDAYVNGNRALVTEAEGNGTTVTVEYSLAVSSGLHGQVVSFHDGGDVTFSLFAEGSAEPGYTVTVPGGTKDSSGKYTAVYDIPSITAGTYTVQVSKKNHATREYTVTVGGDVKTLNAEIWLLGDVNGDGVVNIKDCSRLFKHVNKTQLLTDTYALKCANTNGDSAVNIKDCSRLLKHVNKTQPLW
;
A
#
# COMPACT_ATOMS: atom_id res chain seq x y z
N MET A 1 -25.53 29.31 -51.60
CA MET A 1 -24.40 29.37 -52.58
C MET A 1 -23.11 30.05 -52.08
N LYS A 2 -22.96 30.44 -50.79
CA LYS A 2 -21.68 30.99 -50.26
C LYS A 2 -20.85 30.00 -49.41
N LYS A 3 -21.37 28.81 -49.07
CA LYS A 3 -20.65 27.77 -48.30
C LYS A 3 -19.84 26.76 -49.14
N ARG A 4 -19.94 26.81 -50.48
CA ARG A 4 -19.24 25.86 -51.39
C ARG A 4 -17.85 26.33 -51.87
N LYS A 5 -17.47 27.60 -51.64
CA LYS A 5 -16.18 28.16 -52.11
C LYS A 5 -15.06 28.13 -51.05
N TRP A 6 -15.37 27.95 -49.77
CA TRP A 6 -14.36 27.83 -48.71
C TRP A 6 -13.83 26.39 -48.55
N LEU A 7 -14.66 25.39 -48.85
CA LEU A 7 -14.23 23.98 -48.82
C LEU A 7 -13.30 23.64 -50.00
N SER A 8 -13.45 24.31 -51.15
CA SER A 8 -12.57 24.13 -52.32
C SER A 8 -11.21 24.80 -52.17
N LEU A 9 -11.08 25.82 -51.33
CA LEU A 9 -9.79 26.47 -51.04
C LEU A 9 -8.97 25.64 -50.04
N LEU A 10 -9.64 25.03 -49.05
CA LEU A 10 -9.02 24.12 -48.09
C LEU A 10 -8.54 22.81 -48.76
N LEU A 11 -9.31 22.29 -49.73
CA LEU A 11 -8.91 21.11 -50.52
C LEU A 11 -7.71 21.37 -51.45
N ALA A 12 -7.54 22.59 -51.96
CA ALA A 12 -6.44 22.92 -52.86
C ALA A 12 -5.10 23.12 -52.11
N VAL A 13 -5.14 23.57 -50.85
CA VAL A 13 -3.94 23.71 -50.01
C VAL A 13 -3.47 22.35 -49.47
N ILE A 14 -4.39 21.41 -49.22
CA ILE A 14 -4.06 20.04 -48.81
C ILE A 14 -3.48 19.19 -49.97
N MET A 15 -3.87 19.48 -51.22
CA MET A 15 -3.29 18.81 -52.39
C MET A 15 -1.89 19.31 -52.80
N LEU A 16 -1.40 20.43 -52.25
CA LEU A 16 -0.07 20.97 -52.60
C LEU A 16 1.05 20.61 -51.61
N VAL A 17 0.73 20.02 -50.46
CA VAL A 17 1.74 19.58 -49.46
C VAL A 17 1.98 18.05 -49.49
N SER A 18 1.24 17.30 -50.32
CA SER A 18 1.33 15.83 -50.40
C SER A 18 2.08 15.27 -51.62
N ALA A 19 2.86 16.11 -52.33
CA ALA A 19 3.67 15.71 -53.47
C ALA A 19 5.14 16.08 -53.30
N VAL A 20 5.82 15.47 -52.32
CA VAL A 20 7.27 15.23 -52.39
C VAL A 20 7.49 13.75 -52.10
N PRO A 21 8.12 12.97 -53.01
CA PRO A 21 8.35 11.55 -52.80
C PRO A 21 9.40 11.35 -51.69
N PHE A 22 9.09 10.56 -50.66
CA PHE A 22 10.12 9.95 -49.82
C PHE A 22 10.88 8.94 -50.68
N SER A 23 12.01 9.36 -51.23
CA SER A 23 13.06 8.46 -51.69
C SER A 23 13.54 7.61 -50.52
N SER A 24 13.78 6.33 -50.76
CA SER A 24 14.45 5.40 -49.85
C SER A 24 15.69 6.06 -49.22
N VAL A 25 15.63 6.36 -47.93
CA VAL A 25 16.84 6.64 -47.15
C VAL A 25 17.44 5.29 -46.81
N LYS A 26 18.66 5.08 -47.31
CA LYS A 26 19.54 3.99 -46.87
C LYS A 26 19.62 4.04 -45.34
N VAL A 27 19.61 2.88 -44.69
CA VAL A 27 20.01 2.72 -43.30
C VAL A 27 21.47 3.18 -43.19
N ASP A 28 21.66 4.47 -42.91
CA ASP A 28 22.86 4.95 -42.24
C ASP A 28 22.76 4.51 -40.77
N ALA A 29 23.91 4.15 -40.19
CA ALA A 29 24.04 3.78 -38.79
C ALA A 29 23.28 4.77 -37.89
N ALA A 30 22.53 4.26 -36.92
CA ALA A 30 21.89 5.09 -35.91
C ALA A 30 22.95 6.05 -35.34
N VAL A 31 22.69 7.34 -35.46
CA VAL A 31 23.52 8.34 -34.81
C VAL A 31 23.13 8.29 -33.33
N ASP A 32 23.88 7.52 -32.54
CA ASP A 32 23.65 7.39 -31.09
C ASP A 32 23.65 8.76 -30.40
N THR A 33 24.36 9.76 -30.96
CA THR A 33 24.46 11.10 -30.38
C THR A 33 24.29 12.18 -31.43
N VAL A 34 23.29 13.04 -31.26
CA VAL A 34 23.07 14.24 -32.07
C VAL A 34 23.62 15.43 -31.32
N GLU A 35 24.60 16.12 -31.89
CA GLU A 35 25.14 17.37 -31.35
C GLU A 35 24.26 18.56 -31.73
N VAL A 36 23.95 19.43 -30.78
CA VAL A 36 23.09 20.59 -30.96
C VAL A 36 23.75 21.85 -30.44
N SER A 37 23.60 22.95 -31.19
CA SER A 37 24.21 24.25 -30.91
C SER A 37 23.22 25.40 -30.97
N THR A 38 21.97 25.12 -31.34
CA THR A 38 20.87 26.08 -31.45
C THR A 38 19.57 25.49 -30.89
N TRP A 39 18.61 26.34 -30.54
CA TRP A 39 17.31 25.91 -30.00
C TRP A 39 16.52 25.03 -30.99
N GLU A 40 16.54 25.39 -32.27
CA GLU A 40 15.84 24.61 -33.31
C GLU A 40 16.45 23.22 -33.49
N GLU A 41 17.77 23.09 -33.42
CA GLU A 41 18.46 21.79 -33.44
C GLU A 41 18.10 20.96 -32.20
N LEU A 42 18.10 21.56 -31.01
CA LEU A 42 17.71 20.91 -29.76
C LEU A 42 16.27 20.40 -29.82
N LYS A 43 15.33 21.26 -30.21
CA LYS A 43 13.92 20.90 -30.35
C LYS A 43 13.76 19.73 -31.31
N LYS A 44 14.34 19.83 -32.51
CA LYS A 44 14.27 18.76 -33.51
C LYS A 44 14.89 17.45 -33.03
N ALA A 45 16.01 17.51 -32.31
CA ALA A 45 16.68 16.32 -31.80
C ALA A 45 15.86 15.56 -30.74
N LEU A 46 15.06 16.31 -29.96
CA LEU A 46 14.15 15.77 -28.96
C LEU A 46 12.77 15.37 -29.51
N GLU A 47 12.48 15.62 -30.79
CA GLU A 47 11.28 15.11 -31.45
C GLU A 47 11.37 13.59 -31.68
N TYR A 48 10.24 12.89 -31.52
CA TYR A 48 10.16 11.44 -31.67
C TYR A 48 10.57 10.93 -33.06
N THR A 49 10.51 11.79 -34.08
CA THR A 49 10.89 11.44 -35.46
C THR A 49 12.41 11.39 -35.67
N THR A 50 13.19 12.01 -34.78
CA THR A 50 14.65 12.00 -34.87
C THR A 50 15.20 10.71 -34.25
N ASN A 51 15.88 9.91 -35.07
CA ASN A 51 16.50 8.66 -34.65
C ASN A 51 17.84 8.92 -33.93
N CYS A 52 17.78 9.19 -32.62
CA CYS A 52 18.92 9.28 -31.73
C CYS A 52 18.52 8.93 -30.29
N SER A 53 19.47 8.45 -29.49
CA SER A 53 19.29 8.19 -28.06
C SER A 53 19.83 9.32 -27.19
N VAL A 54 20.92 9.97 -27.61
CA VAL A 54 21.55 11.09 -26.90
C VAL A 54 21.48 12.37 -27.73
N VAL A 55 21.09 13.48 -27.09
CA VAL A 55 21.15 14.84 -27.62
C VAL A 55 22.19 15.59 -26.80
N LYS A 56 23.32 15.93 -27.42
CA LYS A 56 24.48 16.53 -26.76
C LYS A 56 24.60 18.00 -27.09
N VAL A 57 24.54 18.86 -26.09
CA VAL A 57 24.74 20.30 -26.27
C VAL A 57 26.23 20.57 -26.43
N VAL A 58 26.63 21.22 -27.52
CA VAL A 58 28.06 21.50 -27.82
C VAL A 58 28.42 22.98 -27.76
N LYS A 59 27.41 23.82 -27.47
CA LYS A 59 27.54 25.26 -27.32
C LYS A 59 26.38 25.79 -26.51
N ASP A 60 26.59 26.87 -25.77
CA ASP A 60 25.50 27.58 -25.09
C ASP A 60 24.42 27.98 -26.10
N ILE A 61 23.17 27.68 -25.75
CA ILE A 61 21.97 27.96 -26.55
C ILE A 61 21.19 29.03 -25.81
N GLU A 62 20.93 30.17 -26.47
CA GLU A 62 20.10 31.23 -25.90
C GLU A 62 18.98 31.60 -26.87
N THR A 63 17.76 31.70 -26.35
CA THR A 63 16.57 31.98 -27.15
C THR A 63 16.21 33.46 -27.17
N LYS A 64 16.96 34.31 -26.44
CA LYS A 64 16.66 35.73 -26.25
C LYS A 64 16.62 36.51 -27.56
N ASP A 65 17.44 36.14 -28.53
CA ASP A 65 17.49 36.78 -29.85
C ASP A 65 16.48 36.22 -30.86
N LEU A 66 15.72 35.18 -30.48
CA LEU A 66 14.64 34.64 -31.29
C LEU A 66 13.44 35.61 -31.32
N ASN A 67 12.69 35.55 -32.43
CA ASN A 67 11.42 36.25 -32.65
C ASN A 67 11.47 37.79 -32.47
N GLY A 68 12.61 38.43 -32.76
CA GLY A 68 12.76 39.88 -32.66
C GLY A 68 13.03 40.36 -31.23
N HIS A 69 13.85 39.61 -30.49
CA HIS A 69 14.19 39.85 -29.08
C HIS A 69 13.00 39.69 -28.10
N THR A 70 12.02 38.87 -28.46
CA THR A 70 10.87 38.50 -27.62
C THR A 70 10.98 37.09 -27.03
N GLY A 71 11.91 36.26 -27.50
CA GLY A 71 12.11 34.90 -26.97
C GLY A 71 11.25 33.84 -27.65
N LEU A 72 10.90 32.79 -26.90
CA LEU A 72 10.13 31.63 -27.37
C LEU A 72 8.62 31.91 -27.50
N HIS A 73 7.98 31.31 -28.51
CA HIS A 73 6.52 31.26 -28.75
C HIS A 73 5.96 29.82 -28.59
N GLN A 74 4.64 29.60 -28.71
CA GLN A 74 4.01 28.28 -28.51
C GLN A 74 4.62 27.18 -29.37
N ASP A 75 5.01 27.51 -30.60
CA ASP A 75 5.63 26.57 -31.52
C ASP A 75 7.02 26.13 -31.07
N ASN A 76 7.60 26.74 -30.04
CA ASN A 76 8.90 26.37 -29.50
C ASN A 76 8.85 25.40 -28.31
N ILE A 77 7.65 25.02 -27.85
CA ILE A 77 7.48 24.00 -26.80
C ILE A 77 7.96 22.64 -27.34
N ILE A 78 8.68 21.92 -26.50
CA ILE A 78 9.14 20.55 -26.79
C ILE A 78 8.12 19.59 -26.19
N PHE A 79 7.31 18.97 -27.05
CA PHE A 79 6.36 17.95 -26.66
C PHE A 79 6.93 16.56 -26.88
N MET A 80 6.91 15.77 -25.81
CA MET A 80 7.18 14.35 -25.87
C MET A 80 5.86 13.59 -25.85
N SER A 81 5.13 13.67 -26.98
CA SER A 81 3.76 13.20 -27.13
C SER A 81 3.63 11.81 -27.77
N MET A 82 4.74 11.08 -27.88
CA MET A 82 4.81 9.71 -28.40
C MET A 82 5.84 8.94 -27.56
N ALA A 83 5.73 7.62 -27.50
CA ALA A 83 6.72 6.75 -26.87
C ALA A 83 8.14 7.00 -27.42
N MET A 84 9.08 7.37 -26.55
CA MET A 84 10.50 7.56 -26.87
C MET A 84 11.35 7.65 -25.61
N ASP A 85 12.65 7.32 -25.72
CA ASP A 85 13.63 7.48 -24.64
C ASP A 85 14.78 8.35 -25.14
N LYS A 86 14.98 9.51 -24.49
CA LYS A 86 15.95 10.53 -24.90
C LYS A 86 16.82 10.95 -23.72
N VAL A 87 18.13 11.04 -23.95
CA VAL A 87 19.09 11.62 -23.00
C VAL A 87 19.51 13.00 -23.50
N LEU A 88 19.17 14.05 -22.76
CA LEU A 88 19.70 15.40 -22.96
C LEU A 88 20.97 15.58 -22.13
N ASP A 89 22.12 15.57 -22.81
CA ASP A 89 23.44 15.78 -22.23
C ASP A 89 23.86 17.25 -22.40
N LEU A 90 23.81 18.02 -21.32
CA LEU A 90 24.16 19.43 -21.30
C LEU A 90 25.65 19.66 -21.56
N ASN A 91 26.50 18.66 -21.28
CA ASN A 91 27.92 18.66 -21.65
C ASN A 91 28.65 19.98 -21.31
N GLY A 92 28.40 20.53 -20.12
CA GLY A 92 29.01 21.76 -19.60
C GLY A 92 28.46 23.06 -20.16
N HIS A 93 27.41 23.02 -20.99
CA HIS A 93 26.82 24.17 -21.65
C HIS A 93 25.48 24.59 -21.07
N THR A 94 25.15 25.87 -21.23
CA THR A 94 23.88 26.44 -20.79
C THR A 94 22.87 26.51 -21.93
N VAL A 95 21.67 26.01 -21.70
CA VAL A 95 20.50 26.22 -22.54
C VAL A 95 19.57 27.20 -21.79
N ASN A 96 19.61 28.46 -22.20
CA ASN A 96 18.76 29.53 -21.64
C ASN A 96 17.53 29.76 -22.52
N ALA A 97 16.39 29.31 -22.02
CA ALA A 97 15.08 29.53 -22.60
C ALA A 97 14.42 30.79 -22.00
N TYR A 98 14.50 31.87 -22.76
CA TYR A 98 13.88 33.16 -22.50
C TYR A 98 12.46 33.25 -23.10
N ALA A 99 11.47 33.66 -22.30
CA ALA A 99 10.08 33.86 -22.71
C ALA A 99 9.51 35.20 -22.19
N LYS A 100 9.11 36.11 -23.09
CA LYS A 100 8.71 37.50 -22.75
C LYS A 100 7.22 37.79 -22.72
N TYR A 101 6.37 37.15 -23.54
CA TYR A 101 4.94 37.49 -23.69
C TYR A 101 4.03 36.25 -23.72
N TYR A 102 2.96 36.24 -22.90
CA TYR A 102 2.01 35.11 -22.76
C TYR A 102 1.00 34.97 -23.90
N SER A 103 0.68 36.03 -24.65
CA SER A 103 -0.43 36.00 -25.64
C SER A 103 -0.24 34.99 -26.76
N GLU A 104 0.96 34.44 -26.92
CA GLU A 104 1.34 33.53 -27.99
C GLU A 104 1.86 32.18 -27.48
N VAL A 105 1.79 31.91 -26.16
CA VAL A 105 2.12 30.61 -25.54
C VAL A 105 0.98 30.26 -24.59
N ALA A 106 -0.10 29.67 -25.11
CA ALA A 106 -1.30 29.36 -24.33
C ALA A 106 -1.08 28.28 -23.24
N GLN A 107 0.11 27.69 -23.16
CA GLN A 107 0.47 26.58 -22.28
C GLN A 107 1.65 26.98 -21.41
N GLY A 108 1.52 26.79 -20.09
CA GLY A 108 2.41 27.33 -19.06
C GLY A 108 3.76 26.62 -18.88
N TYR A 109 4.27 25.90 -19.89
CA TYR A 109 5.51 25.11 -19.79
C TYR A 109 6.31 25.04 -21.08
N LEU A 110 7.59 24.68 -20.99
CA LEU A 110 8.49 24.60 -22.15
C LEU A 110 8.84 23.17 -22.59
N PHE A 111 9.07 22.30 -21.63
CA PHE A 111 9.18 20.86 -21.87
C PHE A 111 7.92 20.20 -21.34
N ASN A 112 7.27 19.37 -22.16
CA ASN A 112 6.13 18.59 -21.73
C ASN A 112 6.33 17.11 -22.04
N ILE A 113 6.38 16.30 -20.99
CA ILE A 113 6.49 14.84 -21.09
C ILE A 113 5.10 14.23 -20.88
N CYS A 114 4.36 14.11 -21.98
CA CYS A 114 2.93 13.84 -21.94
C CYS A 114 2.48 12.48 -22.47
N ASP A 115 3.35 11.71 -23.13
CA ASP A 115 3.10 10.29 -23.39
C ASP A 115 3.60 9.45 -22.20
N LYS A 116 2.78 8.53 -21.70
CA LYS A 116 3.11 7.64 -20.59
C LYS A 116 4.39 6.82 -20.79
N ASP A 117 4.75 6.52 -22.05
CA ASP A 117 5.94 5.74 -22.42
C ASP A 117 7.09 6.66 -22.91
N ALA A 118 6.95 7.99 -22.78
CA ALA A 118 8.04 8.94 -23.03
C ALA A 118 8.94 9.09 -21.80
N ARG A 119 10.25 9.05 -22.02
CA ARG A 119 11.28 9.25 -21.00
C ARG A 119 12.30 10.29 -21.45
N LEU A 120 12.53 11.29 -20.61
CA LEU A 120 13.62 12.25 -20.74
C LEU A 120 14.61 12.07 -19.61
N THR A 121 15.87 11.81 -19.94
CA THR A 121 16.97 11.80 -18.98
C THR A 121 17.81 13.06 -19.18
N ILE A 122 17.96 13.89 -18.15
CA ILE A 122 18.84 15.06 -18.16
C ILE A 122 20.13 14.70 -17.43
N ARG A 123 21.26 14.95 -18.09
CA ARG A 123 22.59 14.81 -17.50
C ARG A 123 23.51 15.91 -17.97
N ASP A 124 24.61 16.06 -17.27
CA ASP A 124 25.71 16.93 -17.61
C ASP A 124 27.01 16.15 -17.45
N SER A 125 27.55 15.69 -18.58
CA SER A 125 28.74 14.84 -18.62
C SER A 125 30.07 15.56 -18.33
N VAL A 126 30.11 16.89 -18.49
CA VAL A 126 31.34 17.70 -18.31
C VAL A 126 31.30 18.52 -17.02
N GLY A 127 30.11 18.89 -16.55
CA GLY A 127 29.93 19.72 -15.35
C GLY A 127 29.75 21.20 -15.68
N GLY A 128 28.88 21.87 -14.92
CA GLY A 128 28.56 23.30 -15.08
C GLY A 128 27.47 23.61 -16.10
N GLY A 129 26.93 22.60 -16.78
CA GLY A 129 25.81 22.72 -17.70
C GLY A 129 24.49 23.01 -16.99
N ALA A 130 23.65 23.83 -17.62
CA ALA A 130 22.40 24.30 -17.03
C ALA A 130 21.27 24.45 -18.05
N LEU A 131 20.06 24.06 -17.67
CA LEU A 131 18.81 24.44 -18.29
C LEU A 131 18.21 25.60 -17.49
N ILE A 132 18.15 26.77 -18.10
CA ILE A 132 17.63 27.98 -17.44
C ILE A 132 16.36 28.40 -18.15
N GLY A 133 15.26 28.53 -17.41
CA GLY A 133 14.02 29.12 -17.90
C GLY A 133 13.87 30.55 -17.38
N GLU A 134 14.03 31.55 -18.23
CA GLU A 134 13.85 32.98 -17.91
C GLU A 134 12.50 33.50 -18.39
N PHE A 135 11.55 33.64 -17.46
CA PHE A 135 10.17 34.06 -17.72
C PHE A 135 9.97 35.50 -17.26
N ASN A 136 9.31 36.35 -18.07
CA ASN A 136 9.22 37.80 -17.83
C ASN A 136 7.79 38.38 -17.63
N GLN A 137 6.73 37.55 -17.48
CA GLN A 137 5.34 37.99 -17.21
C GLN A 137 4.64 37.17 -16.09
N GLU A 138 3.33 37.36 -15.88
CA GLU A 138 2.57 37.07 -14.63
C GLU A 138 1.55 35.89 -14.71
N PHE A 139 1.76 34.84 -15.50
CA PHE A 139 0.79 33.71 -15.57
C PHE A 139 1.45 32.32 -15.65
N TYR A 140 0.90 31.31 -14.92
CA TYR A 140 1.27 29.88 -14.84
C TYR A 140 2.60 29.47 -15.51
N TYR A 141 3.69 29.35 -14.73
CA TYR A 141 4.98 28.86 -15.25
C TYR A 141 5.44 27.61 -14.51
N GLU A 142 5.50 26.51 -15.25
CA GLU A 142 6.17 25.26 -14.93
C GLU A 142 7.27 25.11 -15.97
N PHE A 143 8.57 25.17 -15.62
CA PHE A 143 9.59 25.13 -16.68
C PHE A 143 9.60 23.77 -17.43
N ILE A 144 9.50 22.68 -16.67
CA ILE A 144 9.30 21.31 -17.17
C ILE A 144 8.00 20.77 -16.57
N ASN A 145 7.11 20.27 -17.41
CA ASN A 145 5.89 19.57 -17.00
C ASN A 145 6.00 18.08 -17.33
N VAL A 146 5.80 17.24 -16.33
CA VAL A 146 5.79 15.77 -16.44
C VAL A 146 4.37 15.30 -16.17
N SER A 147 3.52 15.25 -17.20
CA SER A 147 2.10 14.98 -17.00
C SER A 147 1.75 13.50 -16.92
N GLU A 148 2.36 12.66 -17.77
CA GLU A 148 2.12 11.21 -17.79
C GLU A 148 3.42 10.39 -17.90
N GLY A 149 4.44 10.92 -18.59
CA GLY A 149 5.70 10.20 -18.82
C GLY A 149 6.69 10.28 -17.66
N THR A 150 7.97 10.05 -17.97
CA THR A 150 9.04 9.95 -16.98
C THR A 150 10.15 10.98 -17.20
N LEU A 151 10.48 11.75 -16.16
CA LEU A 151 11.70 12.55 -16.08
C LEU A 151 12.74 11.84 -15.20
N VAL A 152 13.98 11.73 -15.68
CA VAL A 152 15.12 11.30 -14.88
C VAL A 152 16.18 12.39 -14.89
N MET A 153 16.64 12.83 -13.72
CA MET A 153 17.73 13.79 -13.61
C MET A 153 18.94 13.11 -12.98
N GLU A 154 20.04 12.99 -13.72
CA GLU A 154 21.29 12.37 -13.26
C GLU A 154 22.28 13.43 -12.76
N SER A 155 22.39 14.57 -13.45
CA SER A 155 23.26 15.69 -13.09
C SER A 155 22.89 16.97 -13.85
N GLY A 156 23.66 18.04 -13.66
CA GLY A 156 23.40 19.35 -14.27
C GLY A 156 22.47 20.23 -13.42
N THR A 157 22.18 21.43 -13.91
CA THR A 157 21.30 22.38 -13.20
C THR A 157 20.01 22.61 -13.99
N VAL A 158 18.85 22.58 -13.34
CA VAL A 158 17.58 23.10 -13.86
C VAL A 158 17.22 24.31 -13.00
N LYS A 159 17.11 25.49 -13.62
CA LYS A 159 16.87 26.75 -12.90
C LYS A 159 15.75 27.55 -13.52
N MET A 160 14.76 27.91 -12.70
CA MET A 160 13.71 28.84 -13.11
C MET A 160 13.99 30.26 -12.59
N LEU A 161 13.88 31.24 -13.47
CA LEU A 161 14.02 32.66 -13.24
C LEU A 161 12.69 33.36 -13.55
N CYS A 162 12.06 34.04 -12.58
CA CYS A 162 10.72 34.64 -12.74
C CYS A 162 10.58 36.01 -12.02
N PRO A 163 9.80 37.00 -12.51
CA PRO A 163 9.62 38.30 -11.86
C PRO A 163 8.87 38.24 -10.52
N SER A 164 9.14 39.23 -9.66
CA SER A 164 8.67 39.31 -8.26
C SER A 164 7.20 39.70 -8.06
N LYS A 165 6.50 40.16 -9.10
CA LYS A 165 5.23 40.89 -8.96
C LYS A 165 3.97 40.01 -8.88
N ASP A 166 4.09 38.68 -8.94
CA ASP A 166 2.94 37.80 -9.11
C ASP A 166 2.77 36.80 -7.95
N ASN A 167 1.53 36.69 -7.49
CA ASN A 167 1.11 36.09 -6.22
C ASN A 167 0.72 34.60 -6.33
N GLN A 168 1.15 33.87 -7.36
CA GLN A 168 0.61 32.54 -7.68
C GLN A 168 1.56 31.39 -7.28
N TYR A 169 1.10 30.55 -6.35
CA TYR A 169 1.81 29.40 -5.75
C TYR A 169 1.96 28.18 -6.66
N THR A 170 1.44 28.28 -7.89
CA THR A 170 1.50 27.25 -8.92
C THR A 170 2.83 27.24 -9.66
N LYS A 171 3.69 28.25 -9.48
CA LYS A 171 4.96 28.35 -10.20
C LYS A 171 6.01 27.38 -9.68
N CYS A 172 6.55 26.58 -10.59
CA CYS A 172 7.60 25.63 -10.27
C CYS A 172 8.62 25.46 -11.40
N ALA A 173 9.84 25.02 -11.06
CA ALA A 173 10.78 24.61 -12.10
C ALA A 173 10.34 23.28 -12.73
N ILE A 174 9.83 22.35 -11.93
CA ILE A 174 9.36 21.04 -12.40
C ILE A 174 8.01 20.71 -11.77
N SER A 175 6.99 20.48 -12.59
CA SER A 175 5.66 19.99 -12.21
C SER A 175 5.52 18.51 -12.54
N VAL A 176 4.98 17.71 -11.62
CA VAL A 176 4.96 16.24 -11.76
C VAL A 176 3.59 15.66 -11.41
N SER A 177 2.87 15.19 -12.43
CA SER A 177 1.70 14.30 -12.32
C SER A 177 1.96 12.90 -12.87
N GLY A 178 3.04 12.71 -13.65
CA GLY A 178 3.59 11.43 -14.08
C GLY A 178 4.66 10.92 -13.09
N THR A 179 5.86 10.61 -13.58
CA THR A 179 6.98 10.12 -12.74
C THR A 179 8.23 10.98 -12.88
N ALA A 180 8.85 11.36 -11.77
CA ALA A 180 10.14 12.05 -11.75
C ALA A 180 11.12 11.39 -10.77
N VAL A 181 12.32 11.07 -11.25
CA VAL A 181 13.39 10.45 -10.45
C VAL A 181 14.64 11.33 -10.50
N PHE A 182 15.11 11.77 -9.33
CA PHE A 182 16.30 12.60 -9.19
C PHE A 182 17.43 11.80 -8.56
N ASN A 183 18.43 11.45 -9.35
CA ASN A 183 19.63 10.73 -8.91
C ASN A 183 20.82 11.68 -8.65
N GLY A 184 20.66 12.98 -8.88
CA GLY A 184 21.67 14.01 -8.71
C GLY A 184 21.28 15.34 -9.38
N GLY A 185 22.21 16.28 -9.42
CA GLY A 185 22.03 17.60 -10.04
C GLY A 185 21.38 18.65 -9.13
N GLU A 186 21.07 19.82 -9.67
CA GLU A 186 20.49 20.95 -8.92
C GLU A 186 19.16 21.43 -9.53
N VAL A 187 18.11 21.59 -8.73
CA VAL A 187 16.84 22.21 -9.15
C VAL A 187 16.58 23.47 -8.34
N LEU A 188 16.70 24.62 -8.99
CA LEU A 188 16.76 25.92 -8.36
C LEU A 188 15.68 26.87 -8.87
N THR A 189 15.29 27.82 -8.03
CA THR A 189 14.34 28.87 -8.35
C THR A 189 14.86 30.22 -7.88
N GLN A 190 14.69 31.26 -8.70
CA GLN A 190 15.13 32.60 -8.34
C GLN A 190 14.18 33.66 -8.92
N VAL A 191 14.02 34.74 -8.15
CA VAL A 191 13.25 35.91 -8.56
C VAL A 191 14.17 36.93 -9.26
N THR A 192 13.76 37.46 -10.42
CA THR A 192 14.60 38.28 -11.32
C THR A 192 14.52 39.80 -11.12
N SER A 193 13.88 40.31 -10.06
CA SER A 193 13.69 41.76 -9.90
C SER A 193 14.99 42.51 -9.50
N PRO A 194 15.26 43.72 -10.03
CA PRO A 194 16.49 44.46 -9.76
C PRO A 194 16.57 45.15 -8.38
N GLY A 195 15.47 45.20 -7.62
CA GLY A 195 15.30 46.10 -6.46
C GLY A 195 15.76 45.56 -5.11
N GLY A 196 15.77 44.24 -4.91
CA GLY A 196 16.15 43.61 -3.64
C GLY A 196 15.23 43.98 -2.48
N GLU A 197 13.99 44.38 -2.74
CA GLU A 197 13.06 44.91 -1.73
C GLU A 197 12.50 43.80 -0.81
N ARG A 198 12.00 44.21 0.36
CA ARG A 198 11.54 43.27 1.41
C ARG A 198 10.34 42.43 0.97
N GLU A 199 9.45 42.96 0.13
CA GLU A 199 8.29 42.24 -0.43
C GLU A 199 8.73 41.14 -1.42
N GLU A 200 9.82 41.38 -2.17
CA GLU A 200 10.34 40.44 -3.18
C GLU A 200 10.92 39.16 -2.57
N ARG A 201 11.48 39.25 -1.35
CA ARG A 201 11.91 38.07 -0.57
C ARG A 201 10.76 37.18 -0.09
N TYR A 202 9.53 37.69 0.01
CA TYR A 202 8.38 36.83 0.34
C TYR A 202 7.95 36.03 -0.89
N PHE A 203 8.06 36.61 -2.08
CA PHE A 203 7.72 35.93 -3.34
C PHE A 203 8.70 34.83 -3.72
N SER A 204 10.00 35.02 -3.47
CA SER A 204 11.00 33.96 -3.70
C SER A 204 10.71 32.70 -2.87
N ARG A 205 10.07 32.83 -1.71
CA ARG A 205 9.68 31.71 -0.84
C ARG A 205 8.45 30.95 -1.33
N ARG A 206 7.75 31.48 -2.34
CA ARG A 206 6.56 30.88 -2.95
C ARG A 206 6.85 30.16 -4.26
N LEU A 207 8.09 30.19 -4.74
CA LEU A 207 8.51 29.37 -5.87
C LEU A 207 8.80 27.94 -5.40
N GLN A 208 8.53 26.97 -6.25
CA GLN A 208 8.80 25.56 -5.98
C GLN A 208 9.88 25.08 -6.94
N ALA A 209 10.93 24.43 -6.45
CA ALA A 209 11.82 23.68 -7.32
C ALA A 209 11.04 22.53 -7.95
N ILE A 210 10.37 21.74 -7.12
CA ILE A 210 9.55 20.60 -7.54
C ILE A 210 8.16 20.74 -6.93
N ARG A 211 7.15 20.54 -7.78
CA ARG A 211 5.74 20.48 -7.43
C ARG A 211 5.19 19.11 -7.84
N GLY A 212 5.00 18.22 -6.87
CA GLY A 212 4.28 16.96 -7.07
C GLY A 212 2.78 17.21 -6.99
N GLU A 213 2.02 16.66 -7.91
CA GLU A 213 0.55 16.69 -7.92
C GLU A 213 -0.02 15.32 -7.56
N ALA A 214 -1.28 15.28 -7.13
CA ALA A 214 -1.94 14.06 -6.70
C ALA A 214 -1.91 12.98 -7.80
N GLY A 215 -1.53 11.75 -7.43
CA GLY A 215 -1.32 10.63 -8.37
C GLY A 215 0.04 10.61 -9.07
N GLY A 216 0.85 11.66 -8.95
CA GLY A 216 2.23 11.69 -9.44
C GLY A 216 3.21 10.98 -8.50
N SER A 217 4.36 10.57 -9.04
CA SER A 217 5.44 9.93 -8.29
C SER A 217 6.74 10.73 -8.40
N VAL A 218 7.25 11.21 -7.27
CA VAL A 218 8.51 11.94 -7.15
C VAL A 218 9.44 11.15 -6.24
N THR A 219 10.58 10.71 -6.77
CA THR A 219 11.63 10.05 -6.00
C THR A 219 12.92 10.87 -6.05
N ILE A 220 13.42 11.29 -4.89
CA ILE A 220 14.69 12.01 -4.76
C ILE A 220 15.70 11.08 -4.10
N ASN A 221 16.68 10.62 -4.85
CA ASN A 221 17.78 9.79 -4.36
C ASN A 221 19.00 10.63 -3.97
N ASP A 222 19.28 11.70 -4.71
CA ASP A 222 20.35 12.66 -4.42
C ASP A 222 20.13 13.97 -5.20
N GLY A 223 20.94 14.99 -4.92
CA GLY A 223 20.92 16.29 -5.60
C GLY A 223 20.77 17.47 -4.65
N THR A 224 20.66 18.68 -5.20
CA THR A 224 20.40 19.92 -4.44
C THR A 224 19.14 20.61 -4.92
N PHE A 225 18.21 20.86 -4.02
CA PHE A 225 16.88 21.40 -4.34
C PHE A 225 16.61 22.66 -3.53
N ASP A 226 15.95 23.64 -4.14
CA ASP A 226 15.19 24.62 -3.37
C ASP A 226 13.90 23.95 -2.82
N ARG A 227 12.76 24.63 -2.76
CA ARG A 227 11.56 24.12 -2.10
C ARG A 227 10.90 22.97 -2.88
N VAL A 228 10.63 21.85 -2.21
CA VAL A 228 9.91 20.69 -2.76
C VAL A 228 8.54 20.58 -2.10
N VAL A 229 7.48 20.50 -2.90
CA VAL A 229 6.10 20.45 -2.37
C VAL A 229 5.30 19.36 -3.07
N LEU A 230 4.69 18.47 -2.29
CA LEU A 230 3.69 17.51 -2.75
C LEU A 230 2.30 18.06 -2.46
N HIS A 231 1.46 18.18 -3.47
CA HIS A 231 0.04 18.49 -3.36
C HIS A 231 -0.75 17.20 -3.50
N SER A 232 -1.41 16.73 -2.44
CA SER A 232 -2.08 15.44 -2.45
C SER A 232 -3.34 15.42 -1.59
N THR A 233 -4.27 14.52 -1.91
CA THR A 233 -5.43 14.17 -1.08
C THR A 233 -5.34 12.68 -0.74
N PRO A 234 -4.66 12.33 0.37
CA PRO A 234 -4.44 10.92 0.70
C PRO A 234 -5.74 10.16 0.97
N THR A 235 -5.85 8.95 0.42
CA THR A 235 -6.98 8.04 0.59
C THR A 235 -6.52 6.70 1.17
N PRO A 236 -7.42 5.83 1.64
CA PRO A 236 -7.03 4.49 2.11
C PRO A 236 -6.26 3.65 1.07
N GLU A 237 -6.48 3.87 -0.23
CA GLU A 237 -5.75 3.21 -1.33
C GLU A 237 -4.26 3.59 -1.39
N ASN A 238 -3.89 4.71 -0.76
CA ASN A 238 -2.53 5.20 -0.65
C ASN A 238 -1.76 4.58 0.54
N ARG A 239 -2.39 3.74 1.36
CA ARG A 239 -1.70 3.13 2.51
C ARG A 239 -0.50 2.31 2.04
N GLY A 240 0.71 2.71 2.44
CA GLY A 240 1.97 2.09 1.99
C GLY A 240 2.43 2.49 0.58
N LYS A 241 1.77 3.45 -0.08
CA LYS A 241 2.15 4.00 -1.38
C LYS A 241 2.48 5.48 -1.24
N TYR A 242 3.72 5.83 -1.55
CA TYR A 242 4.21 7.20 -1.44
C TYR A 242 4.28 7.86 -2.81
N GLU A 243 3.77 9.09 -2.89
CA GLU A 243 3.83 9.98 -4.05
C GLU A 243 5.10 10.83 -4.00
N LEU A 244 5.66 11.09 -2.80
CA LEU A 244 6.97 11.71 -2.63
C LEU A 244 7.84 10.85 -1.71
N VAL A 245 8.96 10.36 -2.23
CA VAL A 245 9.98 9.63 -1.48
C VAL A 245 11.31 10.37 -1.55
N VAL A 246 11.90 10.67 -0.39
CA VAL A 246 13.22 11.31 -0.29
C VAL A 246 14.21 10.34 0.35
N ASN A 247 15.04 9.71 -0.48
CA ASN A 247 16.11 8.78 -0.10
C ASN A 247 17.46 9.45 0.17
N GLY A 248 17.61 10.72 -0.21
CA GLY A 248 18.82 11.50 -0.02
C GLY A 248 18.73 12.87 -0.68
N GLY A 249 19.70 13.75 -0.39
CA GLY A 249 19.83 15.05 -1.05
C GLY A 249 19.93 16.26 -0.11
N PHE A 250 20.30 17.39 -0.69
CA PHE A 250 20.49 18.69 -0.04
C PHE A 250 19.34 19.63 -0.37
N PHE A 251 18.75 20.25 0.65
CA PHE A 251 17.59 21.11 0.53
C PHE A 251 17.94 22.50 1.05
N ARG A 252 17.90 23.51 0.17
CA ARG A 252 18.15 24.91 0.52
C ARG A 252 16.92 25.57 1.15
N GLN A 253 15.74 24.99 0.93
CA GLN A 253 14.45 25.44 1.46
C GLN A 253 13.60 24.24 1.93
N SER A 254 12.29 24.44 2.13
CA SER A 254 11.43 23.47 2.81
C SER A 254 11.01 22.28 1.93
N ILE A 255 10.70 21.15 2.58
CA ILE A 255 9.95 20.02 2.01
C ILE A 255 8.56 20.03 2.63
N ALA A 256 7.50 19.92 1.82
CA ALA A 256 6.13 20.02 2.33
C ALA A 256 5.17 19.05 1.63
N GLN A 257 4.27 18.44 2.40
CA GLN A 257 3.04 17.83 1.87
C GLN A 257 1.86 18.74 2.21
N ILE A 258 1.13 19.16 1.18
CA ILE A 258 -0.04 20.03 1.25
C ILE A 258 -1.27 19.22 0.92
N LEU A 259 -2.18 19.11 1.88
CA LEU A 259 -3.47 18.47 1.73
C LEU A 259 -4.38 19.36 0.89
N VAL A 260 -4.76 18.87 -0.29
CA VAL A 260 -5.67 19.58 -1.22
C VAL A 260 -7.08 18.99 -1.15
N GLY A 261 -8.08 19.73 -1.63
CA GLY A 261 -9.49 19.32 -1.53
C GLY A 261 -10.03 19.40 -0.10
N ASP A 262 -11.11 18.68 0.20
CA ASP A 262 -11.67 18.60 1.55
C ASP A 262 -10.82 17.66 2.42
N VAL A 263 -10.39 18.14 3.59
CA VAL A 263 -9.45 17.41 4.46
C VAL A 263 -10.22 16.77 5.61
N TYR A 264 -10.08 15.45 5.77
CA TYR A 264 -10.68 14.70 6.87
C TYR A 264 -9.58 14.14 7.78
N ALA A 265 -9.94 13.88 9.04
CA ALA A 265 -9.05 13.26 10.01
C ALA A 265 -8.43 11.95 9.50
N SER A 266 -9.22 11.13 8.78
CA SER A 266 -8.77 9.87 8.18
C SER A 266 -7.71 10.03 7.08
N HIS A 267 -7.57 11.19 6.44
CA HIS A 267 -6.50 11.41 5.44
C HIS A 267 -5.11 11.41 6.09
N LEU A 268 -5.05 11.71 7.39
CA LEU A 268 -3.81 11.74 8.15
C LEU A 268 -3.26 10.35 8.45
N ASP A 269 -4.10 9.30 8.40
CA ASP A 269 -3.68 7.91 8.56
C ASP A 269 -3.00 7.34 7.30
N HIS A 270 -2.96 8.11 6.21
CA HIS A 270 -2.61 7.64 4.87
C HIS A 270 -1.61 8.55 4.13
N LEU A 271 -0.80 9.33 4.86
CA LEU A 271 0.16 10.28 4.27
C LEU A 271 1.01 9.66 3.13
N THR A 272 1.17 10.43 2.04
CA THR A 272 1.83 9.99 0.81
C THR A 272 3.25 10.52 0.65
N MET A 273 3.81 11.14 1.69
CA MET A 273 5.21 11.57 1.76
C MET A 273 6.01 10.69 2.72
N GLN A 274 7.16 10.21 2.27
CA GLN A 274 8.14 9.50 3.10
C GLN A 274 9.53 10.12 2.96
N ILE A 275 10.17 10.39 4.10
CA ILE A 275 11.54 10.87 4.21
C ILE A 275 12.40 9.75 4.79
N ASN A 276 13.27 9.18 3.96
CA ASN A 276 14.32 8.27 4.40
C ASN A 276 15.56 9.06 4.81
N ASP A 277 16.12 9.92 3.95
CA ASP A 277 17.27 10.74 4.33
C ASP A 277 17.20 12.12 3.68
N ALA A 278 17.35 13.20 4.45
CA ALA A 278 17.34 14.57 3.92
C ALA A 278 18.27 15.53 4.68
N TYR A 279 19.01 16.35 3.94
CA TYR A 279 19.88 17.38 4.52
C TYR A 279 19.40 18.78 4.21
N PHE A 280 19.04 19.55 5.23
CA PHE A 280 18.70 20.95 5.05
C PHE A 280 19.91 21.88 5.24
N MET A 281 20.27 22.60 4.18
CA MET A 281 21.40 23.50 4.14
C MET A 281 21.17 24.74 5.02
N ARG A 282 22.26 25.27 5.60
CA ARG A 282 22.20 26.48 6.42
C ARG A 282 21.73 27.68 5.59
N THR A 283 20.69 28.34 6.09
CA THR A 283 20.24 29.65 5.61
C THR A 283 20.53 30.74 6.65
N THR A 284 21.13 31.84 6.22
CA THR A 284 21.31 33.04 7.06
C THR A 284 20.09 33.95 7.07
N ASP A 285 19.10 33.70 6.18
CA ASP A 285 17.87 34.48 6.15
C ASP A 285 16.86 33.92 7.16
N LYS A 286 16.63 34.67 8.25
CA LYS A 286 15.67 34.31 9.32
C LYS A 286 14.24 34.13 8.80
N LEU A 287 13.93 34.65 7.63
CA LEU A 287 12.61 34.59 7.04
C LEU A 287 12.44 33.42 6.05
N ASP A 288 13.54 32.78 5.63
CA ASP A 288 13.56 31.66 4.68
C ASP A 288 14.19 30.42 5.33
N GLN A 289 13.51 29.93 6.37
CA GLN A 289 13.96 28.77 7.15
C GLN A 289 13.60 27.47 6.43
N CYS A 290 14.55 26.54 6.39
CA CYS A 290 14.31 25.15 6.02
C CYS A 290 13.36 24.48 7.03
N ARG A 291 12.26 23.87 6.57
CA ARG A 291 11.35 23.07 7.42
C ARG A 291 10.82 21.85 6.66
N LEU A 292 10.42 20.84 7.42
CA LEU A 292 9.58 19.72 6.97
C LEU A 292 8.13 20.00 7.42
N VAL A 293 7.16 19.89 6.53
CA VAL A 293 5.81 20.45 6.74
C VAL A 293 4.69 19.51 6.29
N ILE A 294 3.64 19.39 7.10
CA ILE A 294 2.29 18.96 6.69
C ILE A 294 1.38 20.20 6.76
N GLY A 295 0.71 20.52 5.66
CA GLY A 295 -0.12 21.72 5.52
C GLY A 295 -1.49 21.46 4.92
N GLY A 296 -2.41 22.41 5.09
CA GLY A 296 -3.79 22.34 4.57
C GLY A 296 -4.10 23.45 3.56
N LYS A 297 -5.39 23.84 3.47
CA LYS A 297 -5.87 24.88 2.55
C LYS A 297 -5.19 26.23 2.80
N MET A 298 -5.10 27.03 1.74
CA MET A 298 -4.39 28.31 1.77
C MET A 298 -5.21 29.40 2.47
N GLN A 299 -4.62 30.13 3.43
CA GLN A 299 -5.31 31.15 4.23
C GLN A 299 -5.07 32.60 3.76
N SER A 300 -5.75 33.01 2.69
CA SER A 300 -5.85 34.41 2.21
C SER A 300 -4.52 35.13 1.84
N PHE A 301 -4.61 36.10 0.93
CA PHE A 301 -3.45 36.68 0.23
C PHE A 301 -2.49 37.55 1.08
N TYR A 302 -2.84 37.92 2.32
CA TYR A 302 -2.18 39.01 3.06
C TYR A 302 -1.38 38.61 4.31
N ASP A 303 -1.36 37.34 4.72
CA ASP A 303 -0.65 36.95 5.94
C ASP A 303 0.82 36.56 5.68
N ARG A 304 1.73 37.32 6.28
CA ARG A 304 3.12 37.48 5.83
C ARG A 304 4.09 36.39 6.28
N ASN A 305 3.64 35.19 6.65
CA ASN A 305 4.52 34.24 7.36
C ASN A 305 4.43 32.74 7.00
N TRP A 306 3.63 32.34 6.00
CA TRP A 306 3.57 31.03 5.33
C TRP A 306 2.12 30.66 5.08
N ASP A 307 1.82 30.26 3.84
CA ASP A 307 0.45 30.30 3.31
C ASP A 307 -0.28 28.95 3.32
N TYR A 308 0.38 27.83 3.67
CA TYR A 308 -0.28 26.53 3.86
C TYR A 308 -0.42 26.22 5.34
N ARG A 309 -1.59 26.52 5.90
CA ARG A 309 -1.90 26.27 7.31
C ARG A 309 -3.12 25.37 7.39
N LEU A 310 -2.95 24.18 7.96
CA LEU A 310 -4.08 23.33 8.33
C LEU A 310 -4.69 23.95 9.60
N LEU A 311 -5.90 24.49 9.49
CA LEU A 311 -6.68 24.92 10.65
C LEU A 311 -7.70 23.84 11.02
N TYR A 312 -8.17 23.90 12.27
CA TYR A 312 -9.30 23.09 12.71
C TYR A 312 -10.54 23.22 11.80
N ASN A 313 -10.78 24.42 11.22
CA ASN A 313 -11.87 24.64 10.26
C ASN A 313 -11.68 23.92 8.91
N ASP A 314 -10.47 23.46 8.59
CA ASP A 314 -10.22 22.68 7.38
C ASP A 314 -10.60 21.20 7.58
N ILE A 315 -10.79 20.76 8.82
CA ILE A 315 -11.21 19.41 9.20
C ILE A 315 -12.63 19.49 9.80
N PRO A 316 -13.68 19.02 9.10
CA PRO A 316 -15.05 19.12 9.60
C PRO A 316 -15.21 18.52 11.01
N GLY A 317 -15.58 19.37 11.97
CA GLY A 317 -15.86 18.95 13.36
C GLY A 317 -14.65 18.91 14.30
N ALA A 318 -13.43 19.20 13.85
CA ALA A 318 -12.25 19.23 14.72
C ALA A 318 -12.16 20.54 15.51
N THR A 319 -11.69 20.47 16.76
CA THR A 319 -11.28 21.66 17.52
C THR A 319 -9.83 22.05 17.21
N PHE A 320 -9.40 23.23 17.67
CA PHE A 320 -8.01 23.68 17.53
C PHE A 320 -7.01 22.71 18.18
N ASP A 321 -7.37 22.15 19.34
CA ASP A 321 -6.51 21.22 20.07
C ASP A 321 -6.50 19.83 19.39
N ASP A 322 -7.61 19.39 18.78
CA ASP A 322 -7.65 18.14 18.00
C ASP A 322 -6.72 18.23 16.78
N ALA A 323 -6.85 19.30 15.97
CA ALA A 323 -5.99 19.48 14.79
C ALA A 323 -4.51 19.59 15.15
N LEU A 324 -4.19 20.16 16.31
CA LEU A 324 -2.84 20.24 16.85
C LEU A 324 -2.31 18.85 17.23
N SER A 325 -3.03 18.12 18.09
CA SER A 325 -2.59 16.80 18.56
C SER A 325 -2.33 15.87 17.38
N MET A 326 -3.26 15.84 16.42
CA MET A 326 -3.14 15.03 15.23
C MET A 326 -1.89 15.37 14.41
N MET A 327 -1.56 16.65 14.23
CA MET A 327 -0.36 17.04 13.48
C MET A 327 0.94 16.69 14.21
N ASP A 328 0.97 16.84 15.53
CA ASP A 328 2.17 16.52 16.33
C ASP A 328 2.44 15.01 16.38
N ASP A 329 1.38 14.18 16.42
CA ASP A 329 1.48 12.72 16.40
C ASP A 329 1.98 12.15 15.05
N LEU A 330 1.77 12.87 13.94
CA LEU A 330 2.06 12.38 12.58
C LEU A 330 3.47 12.66 12.07
N ILE A 331 4.14 13.69 12.61
CA ILE A 331 5.46 14.07 12.10
C ILE A 331 6.51 12.97 12.30
N PRO A 332 6.53 12.21 13.41
CA PRO A 332 7.40 11.04 13.54
C PRO A 332 7.17 9.97 12.46
N HIS A 333 5.98 9.92 11.86
CA HIS A 333 5.61 8.97 10.81
C HIS A 333 5.97 9.42 9.39
N LEU A 334 6.35 10.69 9.18
CA LEU A 334 6.90 11.16 7.90
C LEU A 334 8.32 10.67 7.64
N ILE A 335 9.09 10.46 8.72
CA ILE A 335 10.45 9.93 8.66
C ILE A 335 10.34 8.42 8.82
N SER A 336 10.93 7.65 7.91
CA SER A 336 10.91 6.20 8.03
C SER A 336 11.61 5.72 9.31
N GLU A 337 11.35 4.48 9.70
CA GLU A 337 11.93 3.86 10.91
C GLU A 337 13.47 3.99 10.93
N ASN A 338 14.12 3.89 9.76
CA ASN A 338 15.56 4.00 9.61
C ASN A 338 16.03 5.35 9.02
N GLY A 339 15.13 6.34 8.98
CA GLY A 339 15.39 7.61 8.32
C GLY A 339 15.99 8.70 9.22
N ALA A 340 16.63 9.70 8.61
CA ALA A 340 17.22 10.84 9.29
C ALA A 340 17.08 12.17 8.52
N VAL A 341 16.84 13.24 9.28
CA VAL A 341 16.81 14.62 8.78
C VAL A 341 17.86 15.45 9.51
N PHE A 342 18.67 16.17 8.74
CA PHE A 342 19.86 16.89 9.21
C PHE A 342 19.83 18.38 8.91
N THR A 343 20.61 19.14 9.68
CA THR A 343 20.92 20.53 9.34
C THR A 343 22.22 21.10 9.93
N ASP A 344 22.81 22.07 9.23
CA ASP A 344 24.01 22.83 9.61
C ASP A 344 23.74 24.09 10.47
N VAL A 345 22.59 24.19 11.15
CA VAL A 345 22.25 25.44 11.87
C VAL A 345 22.90 25.53 13.25
N HIS A 346 23.97 26.32 13.28
CA HIS A 346 24.76 26.63 14.46
C HIS A 346 24.20 27.73 15.36
N ASP A 347 23.30 28.61 14.88
CA ASP A 347 22.73 29.70 15.67
C ASP A 347 21.33 30.09 15.17
N GLY A 348 20.27 29.50 15.74
CA GLY A 348 18.91 29.91 15.44
C GLY A 348 17.88 28.80 15.66
N ASN A 349 16.71 29.18 16.15
CA ASN A 349 15.61 28.26 16.47
C ASN A 349 15.24 27.38 15.27
N TRP A 350 15.45 26.07 15.42
CA TRP A 350 14.84 25.04 14.58
C TRP A 350 13.55 24.60 15.24
N TYR A 351 12.49 24.55 14.43
CA TYR A 351 11.19 24.02 14.80
C TYR A 351 10.86 22.95 13.76
N VAL A 352 10.78 21.69 14.19
CA VAL A 352 9.80 20.79 13.58
C VAL A 352 8.45 21.39 13.96
N ARG A 353 7.72 21.95 12.99
CA ARG A 353 6.41 22.52 13.24
C ARG A 353 5.38 21.64 12.55
N GLY A 354 4.63 20.87 13.34
CA GLY A 354 3.18 20.88 13.22
C GLY A 354 2.76 22.34 13.40
N ASN A 355 1.92 22.86 12.52
CA ASN A 355 1.87 24.29 12.28
C ASN A 355 1.30 25.10 13.47
N MET A 356 2.12 25.51 14.46
CA MET A 356 1.64 26.36 15.54
C MET A 356 2.59 27.45 16.07
N ARG A 357 1.99 28.63 16.27
CA ARG A 357 2.46 29.70 17.15
C ARG A 357 1.82 29.53 18.54
N GLN A 358 2.35 28.67 19.41
CA GLN A 358 2.35 28.83 20.88
C GLN A 358 2.97 27.62 21.58
N TRP A 359 3.67 27.87 22.69
CA TRP A 359 4.25 26.88 23.59
C TRP A 359 3.16 26.03 24.27
N VAL A 360 3.41 24.73 24.44
CA VAL A 360 2.60 23.86 25.31
C VAL A 360 3.47 23.30 26.45
N LYS A 361 3.04 23.55 27.68
CA LYS A 361 3.45 22.85 28.91
C LYS A 361 2.65 21.54 28.93
N ASN A 362 3.32 20.38 29.03
CA ASN A 362 2.81 19.06 29.48
C ASN A 362 3.08 17.89 28.51
N GLY A 363 4.28 17.31 28.63
CA GLY A 363 4.53 15.86 28.78
C GLY A 363 3.83 14.75 27.96
N GLY A 364 3.34 14.97 26.73
CA GLY A 364 3.01 13.90 25.75
C GLY A 364 4.11 13.76 24.67
N PRO A 365 4.14 12.69 23.83
CA PRO A 365 5.32 12.20 23.12
C PRO A 365 5.69 13.04 21.89
N ILE A 366 5.97 14.31 22.12
CA ILE A 366 6.80 15.09 21.23
C ILE A 366 8.24 14.77 21.61
N MET A 367 9.07 14.29 20.68
CA MET A 367 10.53 14.41 20.79
C MET A 367 10.95 15.89 20.64
N ILE A 368 10.41 16.76 21.50
CA ILE A 368 11.12 17.92 21.99
C ILE A 368 12.02 17.33 23.06
N PHE A 369 13.34 17.49 22.90
CA PHE A 369 14.28 17.32 24.00
C PHE A 369 13.79 18.13 25.23
N GLN A 370 13.06 17.50 26.15
CA GLN A 370 12.69 18.12 27.41
C GLN A 370 13.91 18.03 28.33
N GLY A 371 14.69 19.12 28.33
CA GLY A 371 15.85 19.25 29.20
C GLY A 371 16.78 20.43 28.92
N THR A 372 16.73 21.09 27.75
CA THR A 372 17.59 22.26 27.48
C THR A 372 16.91 23.31 26.62
N SER A 373 16.44 24.39 27.25
CA SER A 373 16.49 25.70 26.62
C SER A 373 17.93 26.22 26.67
N PHE A 374 18.33 26.91 25.60
CA PHE A 374 19.52 27.77 25.50
C PHE A 374 20.91 27.16 25.72
N GLY A 375 21.66 27.08 24.61
CA GLY A 375 23.05 27.51 24.55
C GLY A 375 24.08 26.66 25.29
N VAL A 376 24.83 25.87 24.52
CA VAL A 376 26.28 25.92 24.67
C VAL A 376 26.85 26.40 23.35
N GLN A 377 27.45 27.57 23.41
CA GLN A 377 28.24 28.18 22.35
C GLN A 377 29.33 27.18 21.91
N GLY A 378 29.26 26.72 20.66
CA GLY A 378 30.24 25.82 20.06
C GLY A 378 29.62 24.56 19.45
N SER A 379 29.31 24.65 18.16
CA SER A 379 29.38 23.55 17.17
C SER A 379 28.58 22.26 17.48
N ILE A 380 27.48 22.01 16.74
CA ILE A 380 27.12 20.73 16.05
C ILE A 380 25.65 20.77 15.56
N ALA A 381 25.41 20.12 14.42
CA ALA A 381 24.13 19.92 13.73
C ALA A 381 23.00 19.34 14.62
N LYS A 382 21.74 19.72 14.36
CA LYS A 382 20.55 19.09 14.97
C LYS A 382 20.06 17.96 14.07
N VAL A 383 19.97 16.75 14.63
CA VAL A 383 19.48 15.54 13.96
C VAL A 383 18.10 15.19 14.50
N ILE A 384 17.13 14.97 13.60
CA ILE A 384 15.85 14.32 13.93
C ILE A 384 15.86 12.99 13.18
N SER A 385 15.87 11.87 13.90
CA SER A 385 15.95 10.56 13.29
C SER A 385 15.31 9.52 14.20
N ASN A 386 14.59 8.58 13.59
CA ASN A 386 14.09 7.37 14.25
C ASN A 386 15.16 6.26 14.27
N ALA A 387 16.29 6.47 13.59
CA ALA A 387 17.33 5.50 13.29
C ALA A 387 18.53 5.55 14.26
N TYR A 388 18.29 5.90 15.53
CA TYR A 388 19.28 5.76 16.59
C TYR A 388 18.58 5.70 17.96
N GLY A 389 19.06 4.82 18.84
CA GLY A 389 18.58 4.66 20.22
C GLY A 389 18.02 3.28 20.44
N VAL A 390 17.25 3.11 21.52
CA VAL A 390 16.53 1.85 21.80
C VAL A 390 15.25 1.82 20.97
N LYS A 391 15.09 0.75 20.20
CA LYS A 391 13.90 0.40 19.44
C LYS A 391 12.80 -0.14 20.35
N GLU A 392 13.13 -1.18 21.12
CA GLU A 392 12.19 -1.88 21.99
C GLU A 392 12.93 -2.56 23.15
N VAL A 393 12.15 -2.97 24.16
CA VAL A 393 12.63 -3.75 25.30
C VAL A 393 11.82 -5.04 25.36
N LEU A 394 12.51 -6.17 25.47
CA LEU A 394 11.91 -7.50 25.46
C LEU A 394 12.13 -8.20 26.80
N LEU A 395 11.09 -8.83 27.35
CA LEU A 395 11.15 -9.80 28.44
C LEU A 395 10.91 -11.20 27.85
N ASP A 396 11.90 -12.08 27.93
CA ASP A 396 11.86 -13.44 27.37
C ASP A 396 11.48 -13.51 25.87
N SER A 397 11.86 -12.48 25.13
CA SER A 397 11.58 -12.28 23.69
C SER A 397 10.18 -11.73 23.37
N GLU A 398 9.38 -11.40 24.38
CA GLU A 398 8.10 -10.70 24.22
C GLU A 398 8.25 -9.20 24.55
N PRO A 399 7.58 -8.29 23.83
CA PRO A 399 7.65 -6.85 24.10
C PRO A 399 7.15 -6.50 25.51
N MET A 400 7.89 -5.64 26.21
CA MET A 400 7.48 -5.08 27.50
C MET A 400 7.48 -3.55 27.49
N GLU A 401 6.64 -2.93 28.32
CA GLU A 401 6.69 -1.47 28.50
C GLU A 401 8.00 -1.03 29.16
N TYR A 402 8.50 0.14 28.76
CA TYR A 402 9.77 0.68 29.23
C TYR A 402 9.73 2.21 29.37
N GLY A 403 10.55 2.76 30.26
CA GLY A 403 10.61 4.20 30.56
C GLY A 403 11.87 4.88 30.03
N GLU A 404 11.96 6.21 30.22
CA GLU A 404 13.18 6.97 29.89
C GLU A 404 14.36 6.71 30.85
N ARG A 405 14.07 6.37 32.10
CA ARG A 405 15.07 6.12 33.15
C ARG A 405 14.68 4.91 33.97
N GLY A 406 15.65 4.27 34.61
CA GLY A 406 15.40 3.11 35.46
C GLY A 406 14.37 3.40 36.55
N PHE A 407 14.39 4.60 37.15
CA PHE A 407 13.45 4.98 38.20
C PHE A 407 12.04 5.33 37.70
N SER A 408 11.90 5.83 36.46
CA SER A 408 10.62 6.24 35.87
C SER A 408 9.96 5.14 35.03
N ALA A 409 10.64 4.00 34.84
CA ALA A 409 10.10 2.88 34.09
C ALA A 409 8.91 2.21 34.81
N PRO A 410 7.89 1.77 34.04
CA PRO A 410 6.82 0.93 34.56
C PRO A 410 7.40 -0.42 35.02
N GLN A 411 6.79 -0.97 36.08
CA GLN A 411 7.18 -2.24 36.66
C GLN A 411 6.37 -3.37 36.02
N VAL A 412 7.05 -4.44 35.62
CA VAL A 412 6.44 -5.67 35.13
C VAL A 412 6.67 -6.78 36.16
N ASP A 413 5.59 -7.44 36.56
CA ASP A 413 5.62 -8.53 37.54
C ASP A 413 5.58 -9.89 36.84
N THR A 414 6.46 -10.80 37.26
CA THR A 414 6.55 -12.18 36.77
C THR A 414 6.30 -13.17 37.91
N THR A 415 5.56 -14.24 37.63
CA THR A 415 5.20 -15.28 38.62
C THR A 415 5.89 -16.61 38.32
N ALA A 416 6.81 -16.66 37.36
CA ALA A 416 7.55 -17.86 37.01
C ALA A 416 8.80 -17.97 37.88
N GLU A 417 9.02 -19.14 38.48
CA GLU A 417 10.22 -19.46 39.27
C GLU A 417 11.37 -19.92 38.35
N SER A 418 11.65 -19.18 37.27
CA SER A 418 12.68 -19.51 36.27
C SER A 418 13.51 -18.28 35.91
N ASP A 419 14.69 -18.49 35.32
CA ASP A 419 15.51 -17.39 34.79
C ASP A 419 14.74 -16.57 33.74
N HIS A 420 14.86 -15.26 33.83
CA HIS A 420 14.27 -14.29 32.89
C HIS A 420 15.36 -13.51 32.16
N ARG A 421 15.09 -13.14 30.90
CA ARG A 421 16.02 -12.38 30.04
C ARG A 421 15.39 -11.07 29.58
N VAL A 422 16.00 -9.95 29.96
CA VAL A 422 15.58 -8.60 29.53
C VAL A 422 16.55 -8.06 28.49
N SER A 423 16.06 -7.72 27.30
CA SER A 423 16.89 -7.24 26.17
C SER A 423 16.46 -5.87 25.67
N PHE A 424 17.38 -4.91 25.68
CA PHE A 424 17.21 -3.60 25.02
C PHE A 424 17.73 -3.70 23.58
N VAL A 425 16.84 -3.60 22.60
CA VAL A 425 17.18 -3.68 21.17
C VAL A 425 17.52 -2.29 20.67
N MET A 426 18.69 -2.09 20.06
CA MET A 426 19.15 -0.80 19.54
C MET A 426 18.94 -0.70 18.03
N TYR A 427 18.52 0.47 17.53
CA TYR A 427 18.50 0.78 16.11
C TYR A 427 19.92 0.81 15.51
N PRO A 428 20.11 0.33 14.27
CA PRO A 428 21.31 0.69 13.50
C PRO A 428 21.31 2.18 13.19
N ILE A 429 22.47 2.84 13.25
CA ILE A 429 22.64 4.25 12.89
C ILE A 429 22.36 4.40 11.40
N SER A 430 21.54 5.37 10.96
CA SER A 430 21.21 5.53 9.53
C SER A 430 22.47 5.66 8.64
N PRO A 431 22.43 5.19 7.38
CA PRO A 431 23.57 5.30 6.45
C PRO A 431 24.12 6.73 6.33
N MET A 432 23.23 7.73 6.26
CA MET A 432 23.62 9.14 6.20
C MET A 432 24.32 9.60 7.48
N LEU A 433 23.83 9.21 8.65
CA LEU A 433 24.45 9.52 9.95
C LEU A 433 25.88 8.95 10.00
N ARG A 434 26.08 7.71 9.53
CA ARG A 434 27.40 7.08 9.48
C ARG A 434 28.36 7.81 8.54
N VAL A 435 27.89 8.26 7.38
CA VAL A 435 28.70 9.04 6.42
C VAL A 435 29.21 10.34 7.04
N PHE A 436 28.41 11.00 7.88
CA PHE A 436 28.82 12.18 8.63
C PHE A 436 29.68 11.87 9.86
N GLY A 437 30.01 10.60 10.13
CA GLY A 437 30.85 10.17 11.24
C GLY A 437 30.11 9.90 12.54
N TYR A 438 28.77 9.82 12.52
CA TYR A 438 28.02 9.43 13.71
C TYR A 438 28.21 7.94 14.03
N SER A 439 28.45 7.63 15.30
CA SER A 439 28.65 6.26 15.79
C SER A 439 28.19 6.10 17.23
N TYR A 440 27.96 4.86 17.66
CA TYR A 440 27.95 4.51 19.07
C TYR A 440 29.39 4.25 19.55
N SER A 441 29.66 4.48 20.83
CA SER A 441 30.96 4.13 21.42
C SER A 441 30.77 3.34 22.70
N ASN A 442 31.64 2.34 22.89
CA ASN A 442 31.83 1.61 24.14
C ASN A 442 33.20 1.91 24.78
N GLU A 443 33.97 2.87 24.24
CA GLU A 443 35.27 3.25 24.76
C GLU A 443 35.15 4.20 25.95
N TYR A 444 35.41 3.70 27.16
CA TYR A 444 35.32 4.43 28.43
C TYR A 444 35.93 5.85 28.43
N SER A 445 36.97 6.11 27.63
CA SER A 445 37.65 7.40 27.53
C SER A 445 37.00 8.40 26.57
N THR A 446 36.12 7.96 25.67
CA THR A 446 35.51 8.79 24.63
C THR A 446 33.97 8.77 24.65
N GLY A 447 33.32 7.68 25.06
CA GLY A 447 31.86 7.55 25.19
C GLY A 447 31.46 6.13 25.61
N TYR A 448 30.22 5.91 26.06
CA TYR A 448 29.82 4.61 26.60
C TYR A 448 28.47 4.10 26.09
N ILE A 449 28.33 2.77 26.08
CA ILE A 449 27.05 2.06 26.19
C ILE A 449 27.18 1.16 27.41
N ARG A 450 26.31 1.37 28.40
CA ARG A 450 26.35 0.64 29.69
C ARG A 450 24.96 0.45 30.25
N MET A 451 24.77 -0.59 31.05
CA MET A 451 23.55 -0.74 31.85
C MET A 451 23.90 -0.57 33.33
N LEU A 452 23.16 0.31 33.99
CA LEU A 452 23.13 0.37 35.45
C LEU A 452 22.05 -0.59 35.91
N VAL A 453 22.41 -1.55 36.74
CA VAL A 453 21.49 -2.53 37.30
C VAL A 453 21.46 -2.36 38.81
N SER A 454 20.26 -2.30 39.36
CA SER A 454 20.01 -2.38 40.79
C SER A 454 19.28 -3.68 41.06
N ASP A 455 20.00 -4.67 41.60
CA ASP A 455 19.46 -5.96 42.03
C ASP A 455 19.85 -6.28 43.48
N HIS A 456 19.31 -7.37 44.04
CA HIS A 456 19.50 -7.70 45.45
C HIS A 456 20.82 -8.44 45.74
N HIS A 457 21.49 -9.01 44.73
CA HIS A 457 22.75 -9.74 44.88
C HIS A 457 23.98 -8.84 44.80
N THR A 458 23.99 -7.85 43.90
CA THR A 458 25.14 -7.00 43.60
C THR A 458 24.98 -5.56 44.12
N GLY A 459 23.76 -5.17 44.49
CA GLY A 459 23.43 -3.79 44.84
C GLY A 459 23.29 -2.91 43.60
N GLN A 460 23.80 -1.68 43.63
CA GLN A 460 23.92 -0.84 42.43
C GLN A 460 25.21 -1.20 41.68
N GLY A 461 25.08 -2.05 40.66
CA GLY A 461 26.17 -2.48 39.79
C GLY A 461 26.13 -1.79 38.43
N MET A 462 27.31 -1.55 37.84
CA MET A 462 27.42 -1.15 36.43
C MET A 462 27.85 -2.38 35.64
N VAL A 463 27.01 -2.82 34.72
CA VAL A 463 27.33 -3.92 33.81
C VAL A 463 27.76 -3.32 32.47
N HIS A 464 28.99 -3.63 32.07
CA HIS A 464 29.54 -3.26 30.75
C HIS A 464 29.39 -4.42 29.78
N PHE A 465 28.78 -4.14 28.64
CA PHE A 465 28.40 -5.14 27.66
C PHE A 465 29.42 -5.24 26.52
N PRO A 466 29.50 -6.41 25.84
CA PRO A 466 30.53 -6.70 24.85
C PRO A 466 30.45 -5.81 23.61
N SER A 467 31.50 -5.88 22.79
CA SER A 467 31.78 -5.05 21.61
C SER A 467 30.55 -4.66 20.78
N VAL A 468 30.29 -3.36 20.69
CA VAL A 468 29.37 -2.75 19.73
C VAL A 468 29.88 -3.04 18.31
N PRO A 469 29.03 -3.36 17.33
CA PRO A 469 29.45 -3.48 15.93
C PRO A 469 30.23 -2.24 15.51
N ALA A 470 31.46 -2.42 15.00
CA ALA A 470 32.40 -1.31 14.75
C ALA A 470 31.85 -0.23 13.80
N SER A 471 30.88 -0.60 12.96
CA SER A 471 30.22 0.21 11.94
C SER A 471 28.91 0.86 12.38
N GLY A 472 28.26 0.38 13.46
CA GLY A 472 26.93 0.86 13.87
C GLY A 472 25.82 0.67 12.81
N ASP A 473 26.06 -0.18 11.81
CA ASP A 473 25.18 -0.43 10.66
C ASP A 473 24.25 -1.65 10.84
N GLN A 474 24.44 -2.40 11.92
CA GLN A 474 23.63 -3.56 12.28
C GLN A 474 22.89 -3.33 13.60
N PRO A 475 21.65 -3.82 13.74
CA PRO A 475 20.97 -3.85 15.02
C PRO A 475 21.76 -4.71 16.00
N PHE A 476 21.77 -4.30 17.27
CA PHE A 476 22.38 -5.07 18.35
C PHE A 476 21.53 -4.95 19.61
N SER A 477 21.62 -5.93 20.51
CA SER A 477 20.90 -5.91 21.78
C SER A 477 21.85 -5.85 22.96
N VAL A 478 21.40 -5.19 24.03
CA VAL A 478 22.04 -5.19 25.33
C VAL A 478 21.15 -5.97 26.29
N THR A 479 21.61 -7.12 26.74
CA THR A 479 20.77 -8.11 27.43
C THR A 479 21.25 -8.37 28.85
N TYR A 480 20.34 -8.28 29.81
CA TYR A 480 20.56 -8.66 31.21
C TYR A 480 19.77 -9.92 31.56
N TYR A 481 20.34 -10.76 32.43
CA TYR A 481 19.71 -11.99 32.91
C TYR A 481 19.35 -11.84 34.38
N ILE A 482 18.09 -12.12 34.70
CA ILE A 482 17.55 -12.17 36.06
C ILE A 482 17.48 -13.65 36.42
N ASN A 483 18.20 -14.08 37.45
CA ASN A 483 18.31 -15.50 37.78
C ASN A 483 17.16 -15.94 38.68
N GLU A 484 16.87 -17.25 38.73
CA GLU A 484 15.93 -17.85 39.68
C GLU A 484 16.24 -17.53 41.16
N SER A 485 17.45 -17.07 41.47
CA SER A 485 17.80 -16.62 42.83
C SER A 485 17.29 -15.21 43.16
N ASP A 486 16.85 -14.43 42.16
CA ASP A 486 16.34 -13.05 42.23
C ASP A 486 14.86 -12.93 42.54
N VAL A 487 14.29 -13.96 43.16
CA VAL A 487 12.89 -13.95 43.57
C VAL A 487 12.63 -13.04 44.76
N ASP A 488 11.44 -12.44 44.77
CA ASP A 488 10.95 -11.40 45.67
C ASP A 488 11.80 -10.11 45.68
N ALA A 489 12.63 -9.93 44.66
CA ALA A 489 13.50 -8.77 44.51
C ALA A 489 13.15 -7.95 43.25
N LEU A 490 12.99 -6.63 43.43
CA LEU A 490 12.86 -5.71 42.32
C LEU A 490 14.21 -5.48 41.64
N THR A 491 14.31 -5.89 40.39
CA THR A 491 15.44 -5.59 39.52
C THR A 491 15.12 -4.36 38.67
N THR A 492 15.91 -3.30 38.83
CA THR A 492 15.81 -2.09 38.01
C THR A 492 17.01 -1.99 37.07
N MET A 493 16.75 -1.81 35.79
CA MET A 493 17.77 -1.68 34.73
C MET A 493 17.65 -0.30 34.08
N GLU A 494 18.79 0.38 33.87
CA GLU A 494 18.88 1.61 33.10
C GLU A 494 20.02 1.51 32.07
N LEU A 495 19.66 1.40 30.80
CA LEU A 495 20.59 1.53 29.70
C LEU A 495 20.94 3.01 29.49
N GLN A 496 22.24 3.31 29.44
CA GLN A 496 22.78 4.61 29.09
C GLN A 496 23.70 4.48 27.89
N TYR A 497 23.54 5.34 26.88
CA TYR A 497 24.32 5.28 25.64
C TYR A 497 24.71 6.66 25.13
N ASN A 498 25.90 6.79 24.55
CA ASN A 498 26.38 8.01 23.90
C ASN A 498 26.32 7.90 22.39
N LEU A 499 25.75 8.94 21.77
CA LEU A 499 25.93 9.19 20.34
C LEU A 499 27.18 10.03 20.14
N MET A 500 28.08 9.53 19.31
CA MET A 500 29.39 10.14 19.00
C MET A 500 29.39 10.67 17.59
N LEU A 501 30.20 11.69 17.33
CA LEU A 501 30.48 12.24 16.01
C LEU A 501 31.99 12.32 15.81
N GLU A 502 32.48 11.67 14.76
CA GLU A 502 33.87 11.72 14.33
C GLU A 502 34.07 12.86 13.32
N THR A 503 34.87 13.85 13.69
CA THR A 503 35.28 14.93 12.79
C THR A 503 36.79 15.02 12.76
N ASN A 504 37.39 15.00 11.56
CA ASN A 504 38.85 15.03 11.37
C ASN A 504 39.60 13.94 12.17
N GLY A 505 39.04 12.74 12.29
CA GLY A 505 39.63 11.63 13.06
C GLY A 505 39.51 11.74 14.58
N VAL A 506 38.72 12.70 15.09
CA VAL A 506 38.47 12.87 16.54
C VAL A 506 36.99 12.63 16.83
N LYS A 507 36.70 11.62 17.66
CA LYS A 507 35.35 11.33 18.16
C LYS A 507 34.98 12.26 19.31
N LYS A 508 33.82 12.92 19.21
CA LYS A 508 33.24 13.76 20.26
C LYS A 508 31.83 13.30 20.59
N GLN A 509 31.48 13.31 21.87
CA GLN A 509 30.13 13.03 22.32
C GLN A 509 29.18 14.15 21.89
N VAL A 510 28.09 13.78 21.23
CA VAL A 510 27.04 14.70 20.78
C VAL A 510 25.83 14.67 21.72
N SER A 511 25.42 13.48 22.15
CA SER A 511 24.29 13.32 23.07
C SER A 511 24.43 12.09 23.96
N THR A 512 23.61 12.02 25.00
CA THR A 512 23.45 10.85 25.87
C THR A 512 21.99 10.46 25.92
N GLY A 513 21.68 9.23 25.55
CA GLY A 513 20.37 8.63 25.67
C GLY A 513 20.28 7.72 26.89
N TYR A 514 19.04 7.52 27.36
CA TYR A 514 18.73 6.71 28.52
C TYR A 514 17.42 5.94 28.26
N LYS A 515 17.35 4.70 28.71
CA LYS A 515 16.11 3.90 28.79
C LYS A 515 16.12 3.00 30.01
N GLY A 516 14.96 2.81 30.63
CA GLY A 516 14.82 2.00 31.83
C GLY A 516 13.79 0.89 31.72
N ALA A 517 14.02 -0.19 32.45
CA ALA A 517 13.11 -1.31 32.64
C ALA A 517 13.08 -1.74 34.11
N LYS A 518 11.94 -2.22 34.59
CA LYS A 518 11.77 -2.76 35.95
C LYS A 518 11.04 -4.09 35.90
N VAL A 519 11.63 -5.11 36.52
CA VAL A 519 11.04 -6.44 36.62
C VAL A 519 11.12 -6.92 38.06
N VAL A 520 10.02 -7.47 38.57
CA VAL A 520 10.00 -8.21 39.85
C VAL A 520 9.58 -9.64 39.58
N GLN A 521 10.28 -10.58 40.21
CA GLN A 521 9.89 -11.99 40.30
C GLN A 521 9.32 -12.22 41.70
N TRP A 522 8.15 -12.85 41.85
CA TRP A 522 7.52 -13.05 43.17
C TRP A 522 7.37 -14.55 43.51
N VAL A 523 7.67 -14.95 44.76
CA VAL A 523 7.42 -16.26 45.39
C VAL A 523 6.63 -16.08 46.68
N ASP A 524 5.55 -16.84 46.84
CA ASP A 524 4.70 -16.75 48.04
C ASP A 524 5.13 -17.73 49.15
N HIS A 525 5.57 -17.21 50.31
CA HIS A 525 6.01 -18.01 51.47
C HIS A 525 5.27 -17.72 52.79
N ILE A 526 4.16 -17.01 52.74
CA ILE A 526 3.21 -16.90 53.86
C ILE A 526 1.85 -17.02 53.20
N GLN A 527 0.99 -17.94 53.64
CA GLN A 527 -0.35 -18.12 53.03
C GLN A 527 -1.32 -16.96 53.39
N THR A 528 -0.88 -15.73 53.16
CA THR A 528 -1.70 -14.53 53.08
C THR A 528 -2.54 -14.63 51.82
N ILE A 529 -3.85 -14.62 52.00
CA ILE A 529 -4.74 -14.48 50.85
C ILE A 529 -4.60 -13.04 50.38
N ASP A 530 -4.01 -12.87 49.20
CA ASP A 530 -3.73 -11.57 48.57
C ASP A 530 -4.89 -11.09 47.69
N THR A 531 -5.75 -12.03 47.24
CA THR A 531 -6.89 -11.77 46.38
C THR A 531 -8.10 -12.57 46.82
N VAL A 532 -9.24 -11.90 47.01
CA VAL A 532 -10.54 -12.52 47.27
C VAL A 532 -11.40 -12.38 46.01
N TYR A 533 -11.88 -13.52 45.50
CA TYR A 533 -12.80 -13.56 44.37
C TYR A 533 -14.24 -13.66 44.87
N LEU A 534 -15.09 -12.76 44.39
CA LEU A 534 -16.53 -12.76 44.65
C LEU A 534 -17.24 -12.90 43.31
N ASP A 535 -18.25 -13.75 43.21
CA ASP A 535 -19.08 -13.88 42.02
C ASP A 535 -20.44 -13.23 42.29
N ILE A 536 -20.96 -12.38 41.40
CA ILE A 536 -22.31 -11.82 41.50
C ILE A 536 -23.22 -12.43 40.43
N SER A 537 -24.42 -12.83 40.82
CA SER A 537 -25.37 -13.49 39.91
C SER A 537 -25.95 -12.56 38.85
N GLN A 538 -25.99 -11.25 39.13
CA GLN A 538 -26.38 -10.21 38.18
C GLN A 538 -25.69 -8.89 38.56
N PRO A 539 -25.15 -8.13 37.59
CA PRO A 539 -24.52 -6.84 37.85
C PRO A 539 -25.56 -5.74 38.11
N LEU A 540 -25.10 -4.54 38.50
CA LEU A 540 -25.95 -3.37 38.72
C LEU A 540 -26.10 -2.57 37.41
N VAL A 541 -27.33 -2.48 36.89
CA VAL A 541 -27.64 -1.86 35.59
C VAL A 541 -28.71 -0.78 35.74
N GLN A 542 -28.70 0.23 34.86
CA GLN A 542 -29.78 1.22 34.81
C GLN A 542 -31.13 0.53 34.63
N GLY A 543 -32.13 0.88 35.45
CA GLY A 543 -33.48 0.31 35.39
C GLY A 543 -33.74 -0.83 36.37
N ASP A 544 -32.72 -1.36 37.05
CA ASP A 544 -32.88 -2.51 37.94
C ASP A 544 -33.63 -2.16 39.24
N TYR A 545 -34.49 -3.09 39.69
CA TYR A 545 -35.21 -3.01 40.97
C TYR A 545 -34.69 -4.03 42.00
N THR A 546 -33.80 -4.94 41.58
CA THR A 546 -33.33 -6.08 42.38
C THR A 546 -31.82 -6.12 42.41
N SER A 547 -31.27 -6.67 43.49
CA SER A 547 -29.85 -6.87 43.65
C SER A 547 -29.45 -8.31 43.38
N GLY A 548 -28.33 -8.51 42.67
CA GLY A 548 -27.78 -9.85 42.44
C GLY A 548 -27.35 -10.53 43.72
N THR A 549 -27.22 -11.85 43.72
CA THR A 549 -26.70 -12.61 44.87
C THR A 549 -25.20 -12.78 44.73
N PHE A 550 -24.44 -12.50 45.80
CA PHE A 550 -23.02 -12.81 45.83
C PHE A 550 -22.76 -14.25 46.28
N THR A 551 -21.82 -14.90 45.61
CA THR A 551 -21.32 -16.24 45.93
C THR A 551 -19.79 -16.30 45.84
N VAL A 552 -19.21 -17.42 46.24
CA VAL A 552 -17.79 -17.74 46.04
C VAL A 552 -17.65 -19.19 45.59
N ASP A 553 -16.56 -19.51 44.89
CA ASP A 553 -16.23 -20.89 44.52
C ASP A 553 -16.24 -21.83 45.74
N GLY A 554 -16.88 -22.99 45.60
CA GLY A 554 -16.90 -24.03 46.62
C GLY A 554 -15.50 -24.49 47.05
N SER A 555 -14.51 -24.38 46.16
CA SER A 555 -13.10 -24.72 46.41
C SER A 555 -12.31 -23.65 47.17
N ALA A 556 -12.81 -22.40 47.25
CA ALA A 556 -12.07 -21.29 47.88
C ALA A 556 -11.85 -21.53 49.38
N PRO A 557 -10.72 -21.09 49.97
CA PRO A 557 -10.43 -21.25 51.41
C PRO A 557 -11.27 -20.34 52.32
N TYR A 558 -12.19 -19.54 51.76
CA TYR A 558 -13.08 -18.62 52.46
C TYR A 558 -14.53 -18.79 52.03
N THR A 559 -15.45 -18.27 52.85
CA THR A 559 -16.88 -18.15 52.63
C THR A 559 -17.30 -16.70 52.79
N ILE A 560 -18.53 -16.36 52.40
CA ILE A 560 -19.06 -15.00 52.47
C ILE A 560 -20.40 -14.96 53.19
N GLU A 561 -20.65 -13.83 53.83
CA GLU A 561 -21.93 -13.44 54.43
C GLU A 561 -22.30 -12.07 53.86
N ASP A 562 -23.33 -12.05 53.02
CA ASP A 562 -23.95 -10.83 52.55
C ASP A 562 -25.17 -10.54 53.43
N ARG A 563 -24.99 -9.65 54.41
CA ARG A 563 -25.99 -9.42 55.47
C ARG A 563 -27.19 -8.63 54.98
N GLN A 564 -26.95 -7.72 54.05
CA GLN A 564 -27.99 -6.88 53.46
C GLN A 564 -28.63 -7.64 52.30
N GLY A 565 -27.83 -8.23 51.41
CA GLY A 565 -28.36 -8.91 50.22
C GLY A 565 -28.84 -7.95 49.13
N TYR A 566 -28.64 -6.63 49.29
CA TYR A 566 -29.05 -5.62 48.34
C TYR A 566 -28.11 -4.39 48.29
N TRP A 567 -28.20 -3.63 47.20
CA TRP A 567 -27.55 -2.35 46.98
C TRP A 567 -28.39 -1.20 47.57
N GLU A 568 -27.74 -0.27 48.26
CA GLU A 568 -28.32 0.88 48.99
C GLU A 568 -27.98 2.20 48.30
N HIS A 569 -28.92 3.17 48.32
CA HIS A 569 -28.72 4.53 47.81
C HIS A 569 -28.76 5.56 48.95
N GLU A 570 -28.05 6.70 48.84
CA GLU A 570 -27.94 7.70 49.91
C GLU A 570 -29.29 8.31 50.33
N ASP A 571 -30.25 8.36 49.40
CA ASP A 571 -31.61 8.90 49.63
C ASP A 571 -32.61 7.89 50.25
N ILE A 572 -32.12 6.89 50.99
CA ILE A 572 -32.90 6.01 51.90
C ILE A 572 -33.75 4.93 51.18
N TRP A 573 -33.45 4.61 49.91
CA TRP A 573 -34.11 3.51 49.19
C TRP A 573 -33.12 2.44 48.75
N ASP A 574 -33.63 1.22 48.53
CA ASP A 574 -32.83 0.02 48.27
C ASP A 574 -33.36 -0.80 47.08
N LEU A 575 -32.49 -1.65 46.52
CA LEU A 575 -32.80 -2.54 45.40
C LEU A 575 -33.16 -3.95 45.90
N THR A 576 -34.15 -4.04 46.79
CA THR A 576 -34.61 -5.28 47.44
C THR A 576 -35.64 -6.09 46.63
N GLY A 577 -36.06 -5.61 45.45
CA GLY A 577 -37.19 -6.14 44.69
C GLY A 577 -38.57 -5.65 45.14
N ASN A 578 -38.65 -4.92 46.27
CA ASN A 578 -39.85 -4.24 46.74
C ASN A 578 -39.76 -2.71 46.62
N GLY A 579 -38.63 -2.17 46.14
CA GLY A 579 -38.40 -0.74 45.94
C GLY A 579 -39.26 -0.16 44.81
N SER A 580 -39.73 1.08 44.98
CA SER A 580 -40.56 1.78 43.99
C SER A 580 -39.77 2.59 42.96
N VAL A 581 -38.45 2.66 43.09
CA VAL A 581 -37.55 3.48 42.26
C VAL A 581 -36.49 2.56 41.64
N PRO A 582 -36.35 2.53 40.30
CA PRO A 582 -35.30 1.76 39.63
C PRO A 582 -33.94 2.43 39.76
N ALA A 583 -32.86 1.67 39.55
CA ALA A 583 -31.50 2.20 39.54
C ALA A 583 -31.27 3.23 38.42
N ILE A 584 -30.62 4.35 38.72
CA ILE A 584 -30.40 5.47 37.77
C ILE A 584 -28.90 5.65 37.52
N LEU A 585 -28.48 5.90 36.27
CA LEU A 585 -27.06 6.04 35.88
C LEU A 585 -26.29 7.12 36.67
N GLY A 586 -26.98 8.21 37.03
CA GLY A 586 -26.37 9.34 37.74
C GLY A 586 -26.18 9.11 39.24
N ASP A 587 -26.70 8.01 39.77
CA ASP A 587 -26.78 7.72 41.20
C ASP A 587 -25.77 6.63 41.58
N GLN A 588 -25.13 6.78 42.74
CA GLN A 588 -24.16 5.81 43.25
C GLN A 588 -24.80 4.89 44.29
N TYR A 589 -24.57 3.58 44.16
CA TYR A 589 -25.11 2.57 45.05
C TYR A 589 -24.02 1.86 45.84
N TYR A 590 -24.33 1.45 47.06
CA TYR A 590 -23.39 0.84 48.00
C TYR A 590 -23.85 -0.54 48.47
N ARG A 591 -22.91 -1.47 48.69
CA ARG A 591 -23.21 -2.80 49.25
C ARG A 591 -22.06 -3.33 50.09
N PHE A 592 -22.40 -4.01 51.19
CA PHE A 592 -21.41 -4.50 52.14
C PHE A 592 -21.45 -6.02 52.29
N ILE A 593 -20.29 -6.67 52.18
CA ILE A 593 -20.12 -8.13 52.26
C ILE A 593 -19.06 -8.45 53.31
N ARG A 594 -19.27 -9.51 54.09
CA ARG A 594 -18.24 -10.07 54.98
C ARG A 594 -17.67 -11.34 54.40
N VAL A 595 -16.36 -11.51 54.53
CA VAL A 595 -15.62 -12.69 54.07
C VAL A 595 -14.95 -13.32 55.28
N TYR A 596 -15.04 -14.65 55.40
CA TYR A 596 -14.50 -15.43 56.51
C TYR A 596 -13.68 -16.61 55.97
N LEU A 597 -12.54 -16.91 56.60
CA LEU A 597 -11.83 -18.15 56.32
C LEU A 597 -12.66 -19.36 56.76
N LYS A 598 -12.65 -20.44 55.96
CA LYS A 598 -13.29 -21.71 56.30
C LYS A 598 -12.53 -22.41 57.44
N ASP A 599 -13.24 -23.26 58.17
CA ASP A 599 -12.63 -24.16 59.16
C ASP A 599 -11.64 -25.11 58.48
N GLY A 600 -10.46 -25.31 59.07
CA GLY A 600 -9.37 -26.13 58.51
C GLY A 600 -8.29 -25.37 57.73
N TYR A 601 -8.45 -24.06 57.50
CA TYR A 601 -7.47 -23.18 56.85
C TYR A 601 -6.72 -22.28 57.86
N ASP A 602 -6.34 -22.84 59.01
CA ASP A 602 -5.75 -22.08 60.14
C ASP A 602 -4.36 -21.49 59.86
N GLY A 603 -3.70 -21.97 58.80
CA GLY A 603 -2.45 -21.39 58.29
C GLY A 603 -2.64 -20.14 57.42
N TYR A 604 -3.87 -19.84 56.99
CA TYR A 604 -4.17 -18.69 56.13
C TYR A 604 -4.59 -17.47 56.96
N LYS A 605 -4.30 -16.27 56.45
CA LYS A 605 -4.72 -15.00 57.07
C LYS A 605 -4.99 -13.93 56.02
N PHE A 606 -5.84 -12.96 56.35
CA PHE A 606 -5.93 -11.69 55.63
C PHE A 606 -4.96 -10.69 56.27
N ASP A 607 -4.06 -10.09 55.49
CA ASP A 607 -3.15 -9.10 56.05
C ASP A 607 -3.86 -7.75 56.28
N LYS A 608 -3.74 -7.20 57.49
CA LYS A 608 -4.34 -5.92 57.85
C LYS A 608 -3.54 -4.73 57.32
N ASN A 609 -2.24 -4.91 57.15
CA ASN A 609 -1.35 -3.85 56.65
C ASN A 609 -1.35 -3.80 55.12
N ASN A 610 -1.68 -4.92 54.48
CA ASN A 610 -1.87 -5.04 53.04
C ASN A 610 -3.16 -5.83 52.76
N PRO A 611 -4.34 -5.21 52.89
CA PRO A 611 -5.62 -5.89 52.66
C PRO A 611 -5.68 -6.57 51.30
N PRO A 612 -6.33 -7.74 51.18
CA PRO A 612 -6.44 -8.43 49.91
C PRO A 612 -7.17 -7.60 48.86
N LYS A 613 -6.74 -7.72 47.61
CA LYS A 613 -7.42 -7.21 46.44
C LYS A 613 -8.76 -7.94 46.29
N ILE A 614 -9.85 -7.21 46.10
CA ILE A 614 -11.14 -7.82 45.82
C ILE A 614 -11.34 -7.84 44.31
N LYS A 615 -11.58 -9.03 43.75
CA LYS A 615 -11.96 -9.21 42.35
C LYS A 615 -13.39 -9.72 42.30
N VAL A 616 -14.31 -8.87 41.86
CA VAL A 616 -15.69 -9.27 41.64
C VAL A 616 -15.85 -9.73 40.19
N ARG A 617 -16.30 -10.97 40.01
CA ARG A 617 -16.60 -11.60 38.73
C ARG A 617 -18.11 -11.54 38.49
N GLY A 618 -18.51 -11.44 37.23
CA GLY A 618 -19.92 -11.21 36.86
C GLY A 618 -20.35 -9.75 36.85
N LEU A 619 -19.41 -8.81 37.10
CA LEU A 619 -19.62 -7.39 36.82
C LEU A 619 -19.43 -7.10 35.33
N ASN A 620 -20.21 -6.13 34.84
CA ASN A 620 -20.23 -5.57 33.48
C ASN A 620 -19.43 -4.25 33.37
N ARG A 621 -19.11 -3.63 34.50
CA ARG A 621 -18.21 -2.49 34.67
C ARG A 621 -17.52 -2.62 36.02
N GLU A 622 -16.36 -2.00 36.17
CA GLU A 622 -15.69 -1.95 37.46
C GLU A 622 -16.52 -1.15 38.48
N CYS A 623 -16.41 -1.52 39.76
CA CYS A 623 -16.96 -0.69 40.84
C CYS A 623 -16.18 0.63 40.89
N ASP A 624 -16.87 1.75 41.13
CA ASP A 624 -16.20 3.06 41.26
C ASP A 624 -15.26 3.07 42.47
N SER A 625 -15.62 2.34 43.54
CA SER A 625 -14.72 2.13 44.65
C SER A 625 -14.98 0.81 45.35
N ILE A 626 -13.90 0.23 45.89
CA ILE A 626 -13.94 -0.92 46.77
C ILE A 626 -13.11 -0.58 48.00
N SER A 627 -13.73 -0.66 49.18
CA SER A 627 -13.07 -0.45 50.46
C SER A 627 -13.02 -1.76 51.24
N VAL A 628 -11.83 -2.13 51.70
CA VAL A 628 -11.58 -3.39 52.42
C VAL A 628 -11.13 -3.09 53.83
N SER A 629 -11.78 -3.71 54.81
CA SER A 629 -11.44 -3.58 56.22
C SER A 629 -11.19 -4.96 56.82
N VAL A 630 -9.94 -5.24 57.19
CA VAL A 630 -9.57 -6.53 57.80
C VAL A 630 -9.79 -6.48 59.30
N ALA A 631 -10.52 -7.47 59.83
CA ALA A 631 -10.78 -7.57 61.26
C ALA A 631 -9.50 -7.85 62.05
N SER A 632 -9.52 -7.54 63.35
CA SER A 632 -8.35 -7.73 64.22
C SER A 632 -7.90 -9.19 64.33
N ASP A 633 -8.81 -10.15 64.12
CA ASP A 633 -8.51 -11.57 64.11
C ASP A 633 -7.77 -12.04 62.84
N LYS A 634 -7.69 -11.20 61.80
CA LYS A 634 -7.11 -11.51 60.49
C LYS A 634 -7.72 -12.74 59.80
N ARG A 635 -8.89 -13.19 60.27
CA ARG A 635 -9.64 -14.32 59.69
C ARG A 635 -10.93 -13.89 59.03
N SER A 636 -11.31 -12.63 59.23
CA SER A 636 -12.44 -12.02 58.55
C SER A 636 -12.08 -10.64 57.99
N LEU A 637 -12.79 -10.24 56.94
CA LEU A 637 -12.74 -8.88 56.41
C LEU A 637 -14.14 -8.43 55.96
N GLY A 638 -14.34 -7.12 55.98
CA GLY A 638 -15.50 -6.45 55.38
C GLY A 638 -15.11 -5.81 54.05
N VAL A 639 -15.91 -6.03 53.03
CA VAL A 639 -15.82 -5.42 51.70
C VAL A 639 -16.99 -4.48 51.52
N SER A 640 -16.72 -3.20 51.32
CA SER A 640 -17.72 -2.21 50.92
C SER A 640 -17.50 -1.86 49.45
N LEU A 641 -18.54 -2.04 48.63
CA LEU A 641 -18.54 -1.75 47.21
C LEU A 641 -19.37 -0.48 46.97
N ALA A 642 -18.90 0.42 46.10
CA ALA A 642 -19.70 1.49 45.53
C ALA A 642 -19.66 1.42 44.00
N SER A 643 -20.82 1.50 43.35
CA SER A 643 -20.91 1.49 41.89
C SER A 643 -22.10 2.31 41.42
N HIS A 644 -21.90 3.08 40.37
CA HIS A 644 -22.98 3.53 39.51
C HIS A 644 -23.47 2.35 38.66
N PRO A 645 -24.75 2.33 38.27
CA PRO A 645 -25.25 1.39 37.29
C PRO A 645 -24.58 1.64 35.93
N SER A 646 -24.41 0.58 35.15
CA SER A 646 -23.94 0.66 33.77
C SER A 646 -25.06 0.97 32.78
N GLU A 647 -24.69 1.59 31.67
CA GLU A 647 -25.59 1.86 30.55
C GLU A 647 -26.00 0.57 29.83
N LEU A 648 -27.25 0.54 29.34
CA LEU A 648 -27.82 -0.61 28.65
C LEU A 648 -27.58 -0.51 27.13
N ILE A 649 -27.02 -1.54 26.51
CA ILE A 649 -26.93 -1.64 25.05
C ILE A 649 -28.32 -1.95 24.48
N GLN A 650 -28.91 -1.01 23.74
CA GLN A 650 -30.26 -1.17 23.17
C GLN A 650 -30.29 -2.02 21.88
N SER A 651 -29.19 -2.12 21.14
CA SER A 651 -29.11 -2.99 19.96
C SER A 651 -27.67 -3.32 19.60
N ALA A 652 -27.45 -4.52 19.07
CA ALA A 652 -26.12 -4.96 18.63
C ALA A 652 -26.16 -5.55 17.21
N TRP A 653 -25.14 -5.25 16.40
CA TRP A 653 -25.05 -5.65 14.99
C TRP A 653 -23.76 -6.41 14.62
N GLY A 654 -23.86 -7.45 13.82
CA GLY A 654 -22.68 -8.20 13.36
C GLY A 654 -22.87 -8.90 12.02
N THR A 655 -21.76 -9.32 11.41
CA THR A 655 -21.75 -10.12 10.17
C THR A 655 -21.17 -11.50 10.45
N VAL A 656 -21.89 -12.56 10.08
CA VAL A 656 -21.40 -13.94 10.14
C VAL A 656 -20.51 -14.22 8.93
N THR A 657 -19.34 -14.81 9.18
CA THR A 657 -18.34 -15.20 8.18
C THR A 657 -18.02 -16.68 8.32
N GLY A 658 -17.58 -17.35 7.25
CA GLY A 658 -17.25 -18.78 7.27
C GLY A 658 -18.43 -19.77 7.17
N LEU A 659 -19.69 -19.30 7.29
CA LEU A 659 -20.88 -20.14 7.11
C LEU A 659 -21.20 -20.36 5.61
N ARG A 660 -20.41 -21.23 4.96
CA ARG A 660 -20.41 -21.44 3.50
C ARG A 660 -20.40 -22.91 3.14
N ALA A 661 -21.17 -23.31 2.13
CA ALA A 661 -21.18 -24.67 1.59
C ALA A 661 -19.75 -25.16 1.31
N GLY A 662 -19.40 -26.35 1.78
CA GLY A 662 -18.07 -26.94 1.62
C GLY A 662 -17.01 -26.48 2.65
N SER A 663 -17.28 -25.45 3.46
CA SER A 663 -16.36 -25.02 4.54
C SER A 663 -16.59 -25.79 5.84
N LEU A 664 -15.60 -25.84 6.72
CA LEU A 664 -15.74 -26.43 8.05
C LEU A 664 -16.56 -25.55 9.00
N VAL A 665 -17.40 -26.16 9.81
CA VAL A 665 -18.19 -25.50 10.86
C VAL A 665 -17.29 -24.72 11.84
N GLY A 666 -16.09 -25.22 12.12
CA GLY A 666 -15.12 -24.57 13.01
C GLY A 666 -14.53 -23.26 12.46
N GLY A 667 -14.67 -22.99 11.16
CA GLY A 667 -14.25 -21.74 10.54
C GLY A 667 -15.27 -20.60 10.61
N VAL A 668 -16.45 -20.85 11.18
CA VAL A 668 -17.51 -19.85 11.30
C VAL A 668 -17.18 -18.85 12.41
N SER A 669 -17.21 -17.55 12.11
CA SER A 669 -16.95 -16.48 13.09
C SER A 669 -17.86 -15.26 12.86
N ILE A 670 -17.99 -14.39 13.87
CA ILE A 670 -18.82 -13.18 13.80
C ILE A 670 -17.92 -11.95 13.85
N ARG A 671 -18.05 -11.07 12.86
CA ARG A 671 -17.42 -9.74 12.84
C ARG A 671 -18.40 -8.69 13.37
N PRO A 672 -18.17 -8.08 14.55
CA PRO A 672 -19.00 -6.99 15.08
C PRO A 672 -18.99 -5.79 14.13
N LYS A 673 -20.10 -5.05 14.07
CA LYS A 673 -20.21 -3.82 13.25
C LYS A 673 -19.80 -2.56 14.00
N ASP A 674 -19.96 -2.54 15.32
CA ASP A 674 -19.51 -1.45 16.16
C ASP A 674 -18.60 -1.96 17.28
N ASN A 675 -17.95 -1.00 17.96
CA ASN A 675 -16.89 -1.29 18.91
C ASN A 675 -17.41 -1.52 20.34
N HIS A 676 -18.73 -1.49 20.57
CA HIS A 676 -19.32 -1.48 21.91
C HIS A 676 -19.74 -2.87 22.41
N PHE A 677 -19.63 -3.92 21.59
CA PHE A 677 -19.86 -5.30 22.00
C PHE A 677 -18.96 -6.29 21.25
N ASP A 678 -18.92 -7.53 21.76
CA ASP A 678 -18.40 -8.71 21.07
C ASP A 678 -19.40 -9.86 21.09
N PHE A 679 -19.27 -10.78 20.14
CA PHE A 679 -20.06 -12.02 20.08
C PHE A 679 -19.18 -13.24 20.27
N GLU A 680 -19.63 -14.15 21.13
CA GLU A 680 -19.03 -15.47 21.29
C GLU A 680 -20.01 -16.53 20.77
N ILE A 681 -19.57 -17.33 19.78
CA ILE A 681 -20.34 -18.47 19.29
C ILE A 681 -20.23 -19.61 20.30
N LYS A 682 -21.36 -20.00 20.88
CA LYS A 682 -21.43 -21.10 21.85
C LYS A 682 -21.70 -22.44 21.18
N GLU A 683 -22.51 -22.44 20.13
CA GLU A 683 -22.89 -23.66 19.43
C GLU A 683 -23.33 -23.34 18.00
N ILE A 684 -23.04 -24.26 17.09
CA ILE A 684 -23.63 -24.28 15.75
C ILE A 684 -24.38 -25.61 15.63
N GLN A 685 -25.57 -25.57 15.06
CA GLN A 685 -26.41 -26.74 14.83
C GLN A 685 -26.91 -26.72 13.39
N ARG A 686 -27.04 -27.88 12.74
CA ARG A 686 -27.72 -27.98 11.44
C ARG A 686 -29.17 -28.37 11.63
N ILE A 687 -30.06 -27.83 10.79
CA ILE A 687 -31.50 -28.00 10.85
C ILE A 687 -32.01 -28.52 9.52
N LYS A 688 -32.83 -29.58 9.58
CA LYS A 688 -33.57 -30.11 8.43
C LYS A 688 -34.95 -30.55 8.87
N ASN A 689 -35.98 -30.11 8.14
CA ASN A 689 -37.39 -30.39 8.44
C ASN A 689 -37.78 -30.06 9.89
N GLY A 690 -37.19 -29.01 10.48
CA GLY A 690 -37.47 -28.57 11.85
C GLY A 690 -36.78 -29.37 12.96
N VAL A 691 -35.95 -30.36 12.64
CA VAL A 691 -35.15 -31.12 13.62
C VAL A 691 -33.71 -30.58 13.62
N ALA A 692 -33.21 -30.26 14.82
CA ALA A 692 -31.84 -29.76 15.04
C ALA A 692 -30.89 -30.90 15.38
N TYR A 693 -29.67 -30.85 14.81
CA TYR A 693 -28.58 -31.79 15.05
C TYR A 693 -27.33 -31.01 15.44
N SER A 694 -26.60 -31.50 16.45
CA SER A 694 -25.29 -30.97 16.82
C SER A 694 -24.29 -31.15 15.67
N THR A 695 -23.37 -30.20 15.51
CA THR A 695 -22.28 -30.27 14.53
C THR A 695 -20.91 -30.23 15.23
N SER A 696 -19.94 -31.00 14.76
CA SER A 696 -18.53 -30.88 15.16
C SER A 696 -17.82 -29.73 14.41
N PRO A 697 -16.78 -29.08 14.98
CA PRO A 697 -15.95 -28.11 14.24
C PRO A 697 -15.38 -28.65 12.92
N ASP A 698 -15.10 -29.95 12.85
CA ASP A 698 -14.57 -30.62 11.66
C ASP A 698 -15.64 -31.08 10.66
N GLU A 699 -16.92 -30.80 10.92
CA GLU A 699 -18.00 -31.11 9.96
C GLU A 699 -18.05 -30.07 8.84
N VAL A 700 -18.27 -30.56 7.61
CA VAL A 700 -18.45 -29.71 6.43
C VAL A 700 -19.88 -29.15 6.38
N ILE A 701 -19.99 -27.88 6.03
CA ILE A 701 -21.25 -27.16 5.91
C ILE A 701 -21.97 -27.59 4.63
N ASP A 702 -23.19 -28.10 4.77
CA ASP A 702 -24.04 -28.61 3.69
C ASP A 702 -25.08 -27.54 3.28
N PRO A 703 -25.10 -27.09 2.01
CA PRO A 703 -26.03 -26.06 1.55
C PRO A 703 -27.51 -26.47 1.65
N ASP A 704 -27.83 -27.76 1.73
CA ASP A 704 -29.21 -28.26 1.85
C ASP A 704 -29.80 -28.09 3.26
N TYR A 705 -29.00 -27.63 4.23
CA TYR A 705 -29.39 -27.47 5.62
C TYR A 705 -29.39 -26.00 6.02
N THR A 706 -30.28 -25.63 6.93
CA THR A 706 -30.21 -24.35 7.63
C THR A 706 -29.34 -24.51 8.86
N TYR A 707 -28.45 -23.57 9.13
CA TYR A 707 -27.58 -23.61 10.31
C TYR A 707 -28.07 -22.63 11.35
N ARG A 708 -28.28 -23.14 12.55
CA ARG A 708 -28.65 -22.40 13.74
C ARG A 708 -27.40 -22.08 14.53
N ILE A 709 -27.10 -20.79 14.65
CA ILE A 709 -25.98 -20.30 15.44
C ILE A 709 -26.52 -19.82 16.78
N LYS A 710 -25.96 -20.36 17.87
CA LYS A 710 -26.17 -19.88 19.23
C LYS A 710 -24.99 -19.05 19.65
N LEU A 711 -25.28 -17.82 20.09
CA LEU A 711 -24.24 -16.86 20.46
C LEU A 711 -24.66 -16.03 21.66
N VAL A 712 -23.66 -15.58 22.40
CA VAL A 712 -23.83 -14.65 23.52
C VAL A 712 -23.09 -13.36 23.23
N GLY A 713 -23.71 -12.23 23.56
CA GLY A 713 -23.08 -10.93 23.50
C GLY A 713 -22.35 -10.59 24.79
N THR A 714 -21.23 -9.91 24.69
CA THR A 714 -20.54 -9.25 25.81
C THR A 714 -20.43 -7.76 25.52
N GLY A 715 -20.79 -6.93 26.50
CA GLY A 715 -20.65 -5.48 26.38
C GLY A 715 -19.18 -5.06 26.54
N LYS A 716 -18.76 -4.04 25.81
CA LYS A 716 -17.43 -3.41 25.91
C LYS A 716 -17.55 -2.02 26.53
N HIS A 717 -16.41 -1.47 26.96
CA HIS A 717 -16.30 -0.08 27.40
C HIS A 717 -17.26 0.32 28.54
N GLY A 718 -17.52 -0.58 29.49
CA GLY A 718 -18.37 -0.31 30.66
C GLY A 718 -19.88 -0.32 30.38
N MET A 719 -20.29 -0.73 29.17
CA MET A 719 -21.69 -0.93 28.81
C MET A 719 -22.15 -2.37 29.08
N THR A 720 -23.44 -2.51 29.38
CA THR A 720 -24.02 -3.81 29.70
C THR A 720 -24.83 -4.35 28.56
N PHE A 721 -24.50 -5.58 28.24
CA PHE A 721 -25.26 -6.39 27.32
C PHE A 721 -26.27 -7.23 28.12
N HIS A 722 -27.56 -6.90 28.08
CA HIS A 722 -28.61 -7.66 28.78
C HIS A 722 -29.22 -8.70 27.84
N ASN A 723 -28.86 -9.94 28.13
CA ASN A 723 -29.38 -11.16 27.55
C ASN A 723 -30.79 -11.47 28.12
N GLY A 724 -31.80 -10.62 27.88
CA GLY A 724 -33.11 -10.71 28.55
C GLY A 724 -34.33 -10.27 27.71
N PRO A 725 -35.57 -10.61 28.13
CA PRO A 725 -36.81 -10.34 27.38
C PRO A 725 -37.28 -8.89 27.54
N GLU A 726 -38.28 -8.53 26.72
CA GLU A 726 -38.98 -7.25 26.74
C GLU A 726 -39.58 -6.92 28.12
N GLN A 727 -39.10 -5.83 28.72
CA GLN A 727 -39.75 -5.13 29.83
C GLN A 727 -40.02 -3.68 29.41
N TYR A 728 -41.29 -3.27 29.51
CA TYR A 728 -41.68 -1.89 29.27
C TYR A 728 -41.39 -1.07 30.53
N ASP A 729 -40.44 -0.14 30.46
CA ASP A 729 -40.14 0.74 31.57
C ASP A 729 -41.04 1.99 31.51
N ILE A 730 -42.07 1.97 32.35
CA ILE A 730 -43.03 3.07 32.55
C ILE A 730 -42.39 4.36 33.06
N THR A 731 -41.21 4.30 33.69
CA THR A 731 -40.52 5.46 34.29
C THR A 731 -39.78 6.27 33.24
N PHE A 732 -39.20 5.60 32.23
CA PHE A 732 -38.48 6.26 31.14
C PHE A 732 -39.27 6.33 29.82
N GLY A 733 -40.40 5.63 29.74
CA GLY A 733 -41.36 5.74 28.62
C GLY A 733 -40.95 5.00 27.34
N TYR A 734 -40.06 4.01 27.44
CA TYR A 734 -39.63 3.19 26.31
C TYR A 734 -39.39 1.73 26.70
N TYR A 735 -39.39 0.84 25.68
CA TYR A 735 -39.08 -0.58 25.83
C TYR A 735 -37.56 -0.78 25.95
N LEU A 736 -37.11 -1.50 26.97
CA LEU A 736 -35.71 -1.90 27.15
C LEU A 736 -35.49 -3.25 26.45
N ASN A 737 -35.20 -3.23 25.15
CA ASN A 737 -34.85 -4.44 24.39
C ASN A 737 -33.37 -4.33 23.96
N THR A 738 -32.58 -5.40 24.12
CA THR A 738 -31.32 -5.58 23.38
C THR A 738 -31.57 -6.57 22.24
N ASN A 739 -31.81 -6.04 21.05
CA ASN A 739 -31.98 -6.88 19.87
C ASN A 739 -30.64 -7.11 19.16
N VAL A 740 -30.34 -8.38 18.87
CA VAL A 740 -29.18 -8.76 18.06
C VAL A 740 -29.60 -8.87 16.61
N LYS A 741 -28.89 -8.14 15.77
CA LYS A 741 -29.11 -8.05 14.33
C LYS A 741 -27.88 -8.61 13.63
N LEU A 742 -28.01 -9.78 13.04
CA LEU A 742 -26.92 -10.41 12.31
C LEU A 742 -27.26 -10.53 10.83
N ARG A 743 -26.24 -10.38 9.99
CA ARG A 743 -26.32 -10.58 8.53
C ARG A 743 -25.26 -11.57 8.05
N MET A 744 -25.45 -12.15 6.87
CA MET A 744 -24.41 -12.92 6.19
C MET A 744 -23.56 -12.01 5.31
N ASN A 745 -22.36 -12.47 4.94
CA ASN A 745 -21.39 -11.68 4.19
C ASN A 745 -21.87 -11.38 2.74
N ASN A 746 -22.80 -12.16 2.18
CA ASN A 746 -23.23 -12.07 0.78
C ASN A 746 -24.57 -11.33 0.52
N ASP A 747 -25.21 -10.71 1.52
CA ASP A 747 -26.46 -9.94 1.31
C ASP A 747 -26.16 -8.54 0.75
N PHE A 748 -25.86 -8.45 -0.55
CA PHE A 748 -25.62 -7.19 -1.25
C PHE A 748 -26.85 -6.76 -2.08
N ASN A 749 -27.57 -5.75 -1.59
CA ASN A 749 -28.67 -4.98 -2.23
C ASN A 749 -30.13 -5.43 -2.03
N THR A 750 -30.66 -5.10 -0.86
CA THR A 750 -31.76 -4.13 -0.66
C THR A 750 -31.61 -3.58 0.76
N ALA A 751 -32.25 -2.47 1.13
CA ALA A 751 -32.11 -1.92 2.48
C ALA A 751 -32.31 -2.97 3.60
N ALA A 752 -31.29 -3.22 4.41
CA ALA A 752 -31.37 -3.58 5.83
C ALA A 752 -32.12 -4.86 6.30
N ASP A 753 -32.04 -6.02 5.65
CA ASP A 753 -32.56 -7.26 6.24
C ASP A 753 -31.53 -7.95 7.15
N TYR A 754 -31.13 -7.27 8.23
CA TYR A 754 -30.56 -7.99 9.37
C TYR A 754 -31.66 -8.89 9.95
N LYS A 755 -31.34 -10.16 10.19
CA LYS A 755 -32.22 -11.01 10.98
C LYS A 755 -32.13 -10.56 12.43
N GLU A 756 -33.18 -9.90 12.88
CA GLU A 756 -33.38 -9.49 14.25
C GLU A 756 -33.86 -10.70 15.05
N VAL A 757 -33.04 -11.10 16.03
CA VAL A 757 -33.35 -12.23 16.92
C VAL A 757 -33.46 -11.73 18.35
N THR A 758 -34.54 -12.14 18.99
CA THR A 758 -34.75 -11.90 20.42
C THR A 758 -33.97 -12.92 21.24
N TYR A 759 -33.63 -12.55 22.46
CA TYR A 759 -32.90 -13.43 23.35
C TYR A 759 -33.77 -14.63 23.77
N ASP A 760 -33.25 -15.86 23.61
CA ASP A 760 -33.90 -17.07 24.09
C ASP A 760 -33.47 -17.35 25.54
N LYS A 761 -34.36 -17.01 26.49
CA LYS A 761 -34.19 -17.28 27.92
C LYS A 761 -33.85 -18.73 28.25
N SER A 762 -34.42 -19.68 27.50
CA SER A 762 -34.26 -21.10 27.79
C SER A 762 -32.90 -21.64 27.33
N ALA A 763 -32.36 -21.07 26.26
CA ALA A 763 -31.05 -21.41 25.71
C ALA A 763 -29.90 -20.59 26.31
N LEU A 764 -30.23 -19.55 27.09
CA LEU A 764 -29.29 -18.53 27.59
C LEU A 764 -28.41 -17.91 26.47
N ALA A 765 -28.96 -17.76 25.27
CA ALA A 765 -28.25 -17.28 24.08
C ALA A 765 -29.22 -16.68 23.04
N TYR A 766 -28.69 -15.87 22.12
CA TYR A 766 -29.39 -15.57 20.88
C TYR A 766 -29.25 -16.74 19.92
N THR A 767 -30.35 -17.11 19.30
CA THR A 767 -30.41 -18.21 18.37
C THR A 767 -30.87 -17.68 17.03
N ILE A 768 -30.04 -17.82 16.00
CA ILE A 768 -30.34 -17.35 14.65
C ILE A 768 -30.17 -18.46 13.62
N ASP A 769 -31.15 -18.59 12.75
CA ASP A 769 -31.15 -19.56 11.66
C ASP A 769 -30.70 -18.87 10.36
N LEU A 770 -29.58 -19.34 9.81
CA LEU A 770 -28.93 -18.82 8.61
C LEU A 770 -28.76 -19.93 7.57
N THR A 771 -28.90 -19.57 6.30
CA THR A 771 -28.70 -20.53 5.19
C THR A 771 -27.27 -20.38 4.70
N PRO A 772 -26.48 -21.46 4.56
CA PRO A 772 -25.09 -21.37 4.06
C PRO A 772 -24.98 -20.64 2.73
N GLU A 773 -23.87 -19.93 2.53
CA GLU A 773 -23.53 -19.36 1.22
C GLU A 773 -23.39 -20.49 0.17
N PRO A 774 -23.82 -20.26 -1.10
CA PRO A 774 -23.71 -21.27 -2.15
C PRO A 774 -22.26 -21.56 -2.54
N ASP A 775 -22.11 -22.65 -3.27
CA ASP A 775 -20.84 -23.35 -3.50
C ASP A 775 -19.76 -22.52 -4.20
N VAL A 776 -18.51 -22.84 -3.87
CA VAL A 776 -17.30 -22.32 -4.50
C VAL A 776 -16.94 -23.21 -5.68
N VAL A 777 -16.39 -22.63 -6.75
CA VAL A 777 -15.83 -23.43 -7.83
C VAL A 777 -14.44 -23.92 -7.42
N ASN A 778 -14.36 -25.20 -7.05
CA ASN A 778 -13.11 -25.91 -6.86
C ASN A 778 -12.74 -26.63 -8.16
N TYR A 779 -11.54 -26.38 -8.66
CA TYR A 779 -10.99 -27.12 -9.79
C TYR A 779 -10.15 -28.27 -9.25
N ASP A 780 -10.58 -29.50 -9.50
CA ASP A 780 -9.84 -30.73 -9.25
C ASP A 780 -9.07 -31.23 -10.49
N TYR A 781 -9.24 -30.53 -11.62
CA TYR A 781 -8.60 -30.82 -12.89
C TYR A 781 -8.05 -29.53 -13.53
N LEU A 782 -6.79 -29.58 -13.96
CA LEU A 782 -6.14 -28.52 -14.74
C LEU A 782 -5.55 -29.09 -16.03
N SER A 783 -5.80 -28.43 -17.14
CA SER A 783 -5.15 -28.76 -18.42
C SER A 783 -4.59 -27.49 -19.04
N LEU A 784 -3.34 -27.21 -18.67
CA LEU A 784 -2.63 -26.01 -19.09
C LEU A 784 -1.90 -26.26 -20.41
N GLY A 785 -1.88 -25.27 -21.30
CA GLY A 785 -0.94 -25.20 -22.42
C GLY A 785 0.19 -24.23 -22.09
N ALA A 786 1.43 -24.61 -22.38
CA ALA A 786 2.65 -23.85 -22.09
C ALA A 786 3.66 -24.00 -23.25
N PRO A 787 4.73 -23.19 -23.30
CA PRO A 787 5.79 -23.38 -24.30
C PRO A 787 6.47 -24.74 -24.20
N TYR A 788 6.99 -25.27 -25.31
CA TYR A 788 7.82 -26.49 -25.33
C TYR A 788 9.33 -26.19 -25.32
N PRO A 789 10.17 -27.09 -24.75
CA PRO A 789 11.63 -26.92 -24.74
C PRO A 789 12.21 -27.34 -26.10
N TRP A 790 12.06 -26.51 -27.13
CA TRP A 790 12.56 -26.78 -28.47
C TRP A 790 14.09 -26.73 -28.52
N ALA A 791 14.73 -27.77 -29.08
CA ALA A 791 16.18 -27.81 -29.17
C ALA A 791 16.75 -26.62 -29.96
N GLY A 792 17.70 -25.91 -29.37
CA GLY A 792 18.32 -24.70 -29.92
C GLY A 792 17.59 -23.40 -29.62
N SER A 793 16.36 -23.44 -29.06
CA SER A 793 15.64 -22.23 -28.61
C SER A 793 16.00 -21.88 -27.17
N TYR A 794 15.58 -20.68 -26.74
CA TYR A 794 15.76 -20.17 -25.38
C TYR A 794 14.41 -20.16 -24.65
N PRO A 795 14.39 -20.36 -23.33
CA PRO A 795 13.18 -20.19 -22.54
C PRO A 795 12.74 -18.72 -22.53
N GLU A 796 11.46 -18.51 -22.78
CA GLU A 796 10.80 -17.22 -22.61
C GLU A 796 10.01 -17.21 -21.29
N PHE A 797 9.71 -16.03 -20.76
CA PHE A 797 9.08 -15.85 -19.44
C PHE A 797 7.96 -14.80 -19.52
N ASN A 798 6.87 -15.15 -20.20
CA ASN A 798 5.68 -14.32 -20.32
C ASN A 798 4.44 -15.11 -19.90
N ASN A 799 3.86 -14.78 -18.74
CA ASN A 799 2.75 -15.52 -18.13
C ASN A 799 1.53 -15.67 -19.06
N ASN A 800 1.33 -14.75 -20.01
CA ASN A 800 0.24 -14.84 -20.98
C ASN A 800 0.36 -16.01 -21.97
N TRP A 801 1.49 -16.72 -21.96
CA TRP A 801 1.71 -17.92 -22.76
C TRP A 801 1.16 -19.17 -22.10
N ILE A 802 0.76 -19.08 -20.84
CA ILE A 802 0.07 -20.15 -20.14
C ILE A 802 -1.42 -20.04 -20.48
N SER A 803 -1.94 -21.10 -21.06
CA SER A 803 -3.31 -21.22 -21.55
C SER A 803 -4.06 -22.31 -20.81
N GLY A 804 -5.39 -22.34 -20.93
CA GLY A 804 -6.22 -23.33 -20.22
C GLY A 804 -6.39 -23.06 -18.72
N VAL A 805 -6.07 -21.84 -18.27
CA VAL A 805 -6.28 -21.39 -16.90
C VAL A 805 -7.77 -21.17 -16.67
N PRO A 806 -8.39 -21.81 -15.67
CA PRO A 806 -9.82 -21.70 -15.44
C PRO A 806 -10.21 -20.36 -14.78
N GLY A 807 -11.51 -20.05 -14.78
CA GLY A 807 -12.02 -18.79 -14.23
C GLY A 807 -11.61 -18.58 -12.77
N GLY A 808 -11.24 -17.35 -12.40
CA GLY A 808 -10.79 -17.03 -11.04
C GLY A 808 -9.43 -17.60 -10.65
N VAL A 809 -8.67 -18.17 -11.59
CA VAL A 809 -7.28 -18.57 -11.39
C VAL A 809 -6.38 -17.71 -12.29
N THR A 810 -5.25 -17.24 -11.76
CA THR A 810 -4.29 -16.36 -12.45
C THR A 810 -2.88 -16.93 -12.37
N VAL A 811 -2.01 -16.55 -13.31
CA VAL A 811 -0.62 -17.05 -13.39
C VAL A 811 0.31 -16.02 -12.76
N ARG A 812 0.95 -16.39 -11.65
CA ARG A 812 1.91 -15.57 -10.92
C ARG A 812 3.24 -15.46 -11.67
N ASN A 813 3.80 -16.60 -12.08
CA ASN A 813 5.03 -16.72 -12.87
C ASN A 813 5.24 -18.18 -13.32
N TYR A 814 6.17 -18.42 -14.26
CA TYR A 814 6.69 -19.76 -14.55
C TYR A 814 8.21 -19.76 -14.76
N SER A 815 8.82 -20.95 -14.73
CA SER A 815 10.27 -21.17 -14.78
C SER A 815 10.65 -22.47 -15.50
N TRP A 816 11.90 -22.52 -15.99
CA TRP A 816 12.50 -23.69 -16.62
C TRP A 816 13.77 -24.11 -15.87
N TYR A 817 14.01 -25.42 -15.75
CA TYR A 817 15.19 -25.99 -15.09
C TYR A 817 15.79 -27.11 -15.94
N ASP A 818 17.12 -27.22 -15.94
CA ASP A 818 17.85 -28.35 -16.51
C ASP A 818 17.84 -29.46 -15.46
N VAL A 819 17.26 -30.62 -15.80
CA VAL A 819 16.99 -31.69 -14.82
C VAL A 819 18.27 -32.31 -14.29
N GLU A 820 19.32 -32.40 -15.12
CA GLU A 820 20.58 -33.05 -14.75
C GLU A 820 21.39 -32.17 -13.78
N SER A 821 21.42 -30.87 -14.01
CA SER A 821 22.15 -29.90 -13.16
C SER A 821 21.33 -29.31 -12.03
N GLY A 822 19.99 -29.35 -12.12
CA GLY A 822 19.07 -28.67 -11.21
C GLY A 822 19.04 -27.14 -11.36
N ALA A 823 19.79 -26.58 -12.31
CA ALA A 823 19.91 -25.14 -12.48
C ALA A 823 18.69 -24.56 -13.23
N GLN A 824 18.18 -23.44 -12.74
CA GLN A 824 17.17 -22.65 -13.46
C GLN A 824 17.79 -22.06 -14.73
N LEU A 825 17.12 -22.23 -15.88
CA LEU A 825 17.59 -21.65 -17.14
C LEU A 825 17.28 -20.15 -17.15
N GLY A 826 18.29 -19.36 -17.50
CA GLY A 826 18.09 -17.94 -17.84
C GLY A 826 17.74 -17.76 -19.32
N LYS A 827 17.29 -16.55 -19.68
CA LYS A 827 16.92 -16.14 -21.05
C LYS A 827 17.99 -16.39 -22.14
N ASN A 828 19.26 -16.59 -21.74
CA ASN A 828 20.39 -16.82 -22.63
C ASN A 828 20.92 -18.27 -22.60
N THR A 829 20.21 -19.20 -21.96
CA THR A 829 20.59 -20.63 -21.92
C THR A 829 19.66 -21.40 -22.86
N SER A 830 20.21 -21.98 -23.93
CA SER A 830 19.39 -22.70 -24.91
C SER A 830 19.06 -24.12 -24.45
N PHE A 831 17.89 -24.64 -24.83
CA PHE A 831 17.58 -26.06 -24.71
C PHE A 831 18.47 -26.88 -25.65
N VAL A 832 19.07 -27.95 -25.13
CA VAL A 832 20.01 -28.80 -25.87
C VAL A 832 19.30 -30.09 -26.26
N ALA A 833 19.38 -30.45 -27.55
CA ALA A 833 18.86 -31.73 -28.03
C ALA A 833 19.44 -32.89 -27.20
N GLY A 834 18.57 -33.81 -26.77
CA GLY A 834 19.00 -34.95 -25.95
C GLY A 834 19.00 -34.71 -24.45
N ARG A 835 18.72 -33.50 -23.96
CA ARG A 835 18.62 -33.17 -22.52
C ARG A 835 17.18 -33.08 -22.03
N SER A 836 16.99 -33.37 -20.74
CA SER A 836 15.70 -33.28 -20.05
C SER A 836 15.54 -31.94 -19.34
N TYR A 837 14.33 -31.40 -19.36
CA TYR A 837 14.00 -30.08 -18.81
C TYR A 837 12.72 -30.11 -18.00
N ARG A 838 12.70 -29.39 -16.86
CA ARG A 838 11.55 -29.23 -15.99
C ARG A 838 10.92 -27.85 -16.17
N PHE A 839 9.62 -27.80 -16.31
CA PHE A 839 8.81 -26.59 -16.36
C PHE A 839 7.99 -26.48 -15.08
N GLU A 840 7.96 -25.30 -14.47
CA GLU A 840 7.18 -25.01 -13.25
C GLU A 840 6.35 -23.75 -13.46
N VAL A 841 5.05 -23.77 -13.18
CA VAL A 841 4.17 -22.59 -13.18
C VAL A 841 3.49 -22.42 -11.83
N ILE A 842 3.41 -21.19 -11.34
CA ILE A 842 2.74 -20.84 -10.08
C ILE A 842 1.42 -20.12 -10.38
N LEU A 843 0.34 -20.60 -9.78
CA LEU A 843 -1.03 -20.11 -9.94
C LEU A 843 -1.56 -19.49 -8.64
N ASP A 844 -2.37 -18.44 -8.77
CA ASP A 844 -3.08 -17.75 -7.69
C ASP A 844 -4.60 -17.79 -7.92
N CYS A 845 -5.39 -17.90 -6.86
CA CYS A 845 -6.85 -17.92 -6.94
C CYS A 845 -7.49 -16.62 -6.43
N GLU A 846 -8.49 -16.12 -7.15
CA GLU A 846 -9.38 -15.04 -6.73
C GLU A 846 -10.37 -15.55 -5.65
N ASP A 847 -10.86 -14.63 -4.83
CA ASP A 847 -11.81 -14.94 -3.75
C ASP A 847 -13.04 -15.69 -4.28
N GLY A 848 -13.26 -16.92 -3.81
CA GLY A 848 -14.37 -17.77 -4.24
C GLY A 848 -14.06 -18.74 -5.39
N TYR A 849 -12.78 -18.93 -5.71
CA TYR A 849 -12.26 -20.00 -6.57
C TYR A 849 -11.11 -20.72 -5.84
N TYR A 850 -11.03 -22.04 -5.94
CA TYR A 850 -9.96 -22.81 -5.31
C TYR A 850 -9.41 -23.89 -6.27
N LEU A 851 -8.14 -24.22 -6.10
CA LEU A 851 -7.53 -25.41 -6.69
C LEU A 851 -7.51 -26.50 -5.63
N ALA A 852 -7.90 -27.72 -6.00
CA ALA A 852 -7.90 -28.86 -5.10
C ALA A 852 -6.49 -29.17 -4.57
N ASP A 853 -6.43 -29.84 -3.42
CA ASP A 853 -5.17 -30.18 -2.76
C ASP A 853 -4.23 -30.94 -3.72
N PRO A 854 -2.89 -30.74 -3.60
CA PRO A 854 -1.89 -31.36 -4.47
C PRO A 854 -2.03 -32.88 -4.65
N GLU A 855 -2.54 -33.60 -3.65
CA GLU A 855 -2.69 -35.06 -3.66
C GLU A 855 -3.83 -35.56 -4.55
N ILE A 856 -4.85 -34.73 -4.79
CA ILE A 856 -6.07 -35.09 -5.53
C ILE A 856 -6.22 -34.31 -6.85
N MET A 857 -5.43 -33.26 -7.06
CA MET A 857 -5.44 -32.47 -8.28
C MET A 857 -4.89 -33.27 -9.49
N ASP A 858 -5.69 -33.37 -10.55
CA ASP A 858 -5.26 -33.90 -11.84
C ASP A 858 -4.84 -32.74 -12.76
N ALA A 859 -3.57 -32.37 -12.69
CA ALA A 859 -2.99 -31.34 -13.53
C ALA A 859 -2.20 -31.92 -14.72
N TYR A 860 -2.37 -31.30 -15.88
CA TYR A 860 -1.65 -31.60 -17.11
C TYR A 860 -1.07 -30.30 -17.68
N VAL A 861 0.16 -30.38 -18.18
CA VAL A 861 0.80 -29.29 -18.93
C VAL A 861 1.20 -29.84 -20.29
N ASN A 862 0.66 -29.23 -21.34
CA ASN A 862 0.82 -29.70 -22.72
C ASN A 862 0.44 -31.18 -22.93
N GLY A 863 -0.57 -31.66 -22.20
CA GLY A 863 -1.03 -33.04 -22.23
C GLY A 863 -0.14 -34.04 -21.46
N ASN A 864 0.97 -33.59 -20.85
CA ASN A 864 1.78 -34.41 -19.96
C ASN A 864 1.30 -34.24 -18.52
N ARG A 865 1.22 -35.33 -17.76
CA ARG A 865 0.80 -35.27 -16.34
C ARG A 865 1.83 -34.47 -15.53
N ALA A 866 1.32 -33.52 -14.75
CA ALA A 866 2.13 -32.61 -13.95
C ALA A 866 2.02 -32.96 -12.46
N LEU A 867 3.09 -32.65 -11.72
CA LEU A 867 3.15 -32.67 -10.27
C LEU A 867 2.63 -31.34 -9.72
N VAL A 868 1.75 -31.39 -8.73
CA VAL A 868 1.20 -30.21 -8.06
C VAL A 868 1.78 -30.11 -6.66
N THR A 869 2.09 -28.90 -6.20
CA THR A 869 2.63 -28.62 -4.85
C THR A 869 2.22 -27.22 -4.41
N GLU A 870 2.25 -26.94 -3.11
CA GLU A 870 2.02 -25.58 -2.59
C GLU A 870 3.23 -24.66 -2.86
N ALA A 871 2.95 -23.37 -3.13
CA ALA A 871 3.93 -22.31 -3.33
C ALA A 871 3.88 -21.30 -2.18
N GLU A 872 4.97 -20.54 -1.95
CA GLU A 872 4.99 -19.45 -0.96
C GLU A 872 3.88 -18.42 -1.23
N GLY A 873 3.29 -17.86 -0.16
CA GLY A 873 2.21 -16.87 -0.28
C GLY A 873 0.87 -17.45 -0.76
N ASN A 874 0.55 -18.68 -0.38
CA ASN A 874 -0.71 -19.38 -0.70
C ASN A 874 -0.97 -19.60 -2.21
N GLY A 875 0.08 -19.80 -3.02
CA GLY A 875 -0.05 -20.15 -4.45
C GLY A 875 0.02 -21.66 -4.69
N THR A 876 -0.30 -22.11 -5.91
CA THR A 876 -0.18 -23.52 -6.34
C THR A 876 0.86 -23.67 -7.46
N THR A 877 1.88 -24.50 -7.25
CA THR A 877 2.90 -24.81 -8.27
C THR A 877 2.54 -26.07 -9.04
N VAL A 878 2.50 -25.99 -10.37
CA VAL A 878 2.30 -27.10 -11.31
C VAL A 878 3.58 -27.35 -12.10
N THR A 879 4.10 -28.57 -12.03
CA THR A 879 5.44 -28.94 -12.51
C THR A 879 5.38 -30.09 -13.51
N VAL A 880 6.03 -29.97 -14.66
CA VAL A 880 6.13 -31.06 -15.65
C VAL A 880 7.57 -31.24 -16.10
N GLU A 881 7.99 -32.48 -16.32
CA GLU A 881 9.30 -32.80 -16.86
C GLU A 881 9.19 -33.34 -18.29
N TYR A 882 9.95 -32.73 -19.19
CA TYR A 882 10.15 -33.20 -20.56
C TYR A 882 11.41 -34.03 -20.61
N SER A 883 11.27 -35.30 -20.97
CA SER A 883 12.38 -36.26 -21.02
C SER A 883 13.46 -35.86 -22.02
N LEU A 884 13.11 -35.18 -23.11
CA LEU A 884 14.04 -34.66 -24.12
C LEU A 884 13.53 -33.33 -24.68
N ALA A 885 14.44 -32.41 -24.99
CA ALA A 885 14.12 -31.24 -25.81
C ALA A 885 13.54 -31.66 -27.17
N VAL A 886 12.48 -30.99 -27.60
CA VAL A 886 11.75 -31.33 -28.83
C VAL A 886 12.61 -30.98 -30.05
N SER A 887 12.93 -31.98 -30.87
CA SER A 887 13.82 -31.81 -32.03
C SER A 887 13.10 -31.81 -33.38
N SER A 888 11.79 -32.11 -33.42
CA SER A 888 10.99 -32.16 -34.64
C SER A 888 9.56 -31.71 -34.38
N GLY A 889 8.93 -31.04 -35.36
CA GLY A 889 7.56 -30.52 -35.24
C GLY A 889 7.36 -29.18 -35.95
N LEU A 890 6.21 -28.56 -35.73
CA LEU A 890 5.83 -27.26 -36.28
C LEU A 890 5.59 -26.29 -35.14
N HIS A 891 6.16 -25.10 -35.23
CA HIS A 891 5.94 -24.03 -34.26
C HIS A 891 5.79 -22.69 -34.98
N GLY A 892 5.22 -21.67 -34.34
CA GLY A 892 5.25 -20.32 -34.89
C GLY A 892 4.32 -19.36 -34.17
N GLN A 893 4.14 -18.19 -34.77
CA GLN A 893 3.24 -17.16 -34.28
C GLN A 893 2.09 -16.94 -35.26
N VAL A 894 0.88 -16.72 -34.74
CA VAL A 894 -0.26 -16.24 -35.51
C VAL A 894 -0.67 -14.86 -35.05
N VAL A 895 -0.85 -14.01 -36.04
CA VAL A 895 -1.40 -12.68 -35.91
C VAL A 895 -2.89 -12.70 -36.22
N SER A 896 -3.71 -12.11 -35.34
CA SER A 896 -5.13 -11.88 -35.56
C SER A 896 -5.58 -10.52 -35.02
N PHE A 897 -6.85 -10.16 -35.22
CA PHE A 897 -7.42 -8.87 -34.81
C PHE A 897 -8.72 -9.06 -34.02
N HIS A 898 -9.40 -7.95 -33.70
CA HIS A 898 -10.71 -7.88 -33.02
C HIS A 898 -10.73 -8.27 -31.54
N ASP A 899 -10.51 -9.54 -31.20
CA ASP A 899 -10.64 -10.06 -29.83
C ASP A 899 -9.53 -11.06 -29.48
N GLY A 900 -9.46 -11.46 -28.21
CA GLY A 900 -8.53 -12.49 -27.72
C GLY A 900 -9.02 -13.93 -27.95
N GLY A 901 -10.02 -14.15 -28.81
CA GLY A 901 -10.59 -15.48 -29.03
C GLY A 901 -9.61 -16.48 -29.64
N ASP A 902 -9.85 -17.76 -29.35
CA ASP A 902 -8.98 -18.88 -29.72
C ASP A 902 -8.74 -18.99 -31.24
N VAL A 903 -7.53 -19.43 -31.59
CA VAL A 903 -7.10 -19.75 -32.94
C VAL A 903 -6.87 -21.25 -33.07
N THR A 904 -7.48 -21.85 -34.07
CA THR A 904 -7.33 -23.28 -34.37
C THR A 904 -6.46 -23.48 -35.60
N PHE A 905 -5.48 -24.39 -35.47
CA PHE A 905 -4.63 -24.90 -36.53
C PHE A 905 -4.99 -26.34 -36.83
N SER A 906 -5.30 -26.64 -38.09
CA SER A 906 -5.61 -28.00 -38.56
C SER A 906 -4.67 -28.37 -39.70
N LEU A 907 -3.92 -29.46 -39.54
CA LEU A 907 -2.92 -29.93 -40.51
C LEU A 907 -3.46 -31.14 -41.28
N PHE A 908 -3.66 -30.97 -42.58
CA PHE A 908 -4.12 -32.01 -43.49
C PHE A 908 -2.93 -32.54 -44.27
N ALA A 909 -2.60 -33.83 -44.12
CA ALA A 909 -1.59 -34.45 -44.97
C ALA A 909 -2.00 -34.32 -46.45
N GLU A 910 -1.03 -34.21 -47.35
CA GLU A 910 -1.29 -34.09 -48.79
C GLU A 910 -2.26 -35.20 -49.29
N GLY A 911 -3.40 -34.79 -49.84
CA GLY A 911 -4.46 -35.69 -50.31
C GLY A 911 -5.45 -36.19 -49.25
N SER A 912 -5.30 -35.80 -47.97
CA SER A 912 -6.25 -36.12 -46.89
C SER A 912 -7.37 -35.08 -46.80
N ALA A 913 -8.60 -35.54 -46.58
CA ALA A 913 -9.76 -34.69 -46.27
C ALA A 913 -9.94 -34.46 -44.76
N GLU A 914 -9.30 -35.27 -43.92
CA GLU A 914 -9.33 -35.17 -42.46
C GLU A 914 -8.00 -34.64 -41.91
N PRO A 915 -8.01 -33.82 -40.85
CA PRO A 915 -6.79 -33.30 -40.25
C PRO A 915 -6.06 -34.42 -39.48
N GLY A 916 -4.77 -34.57 -39.74
CA GLY A 916 -3.90 -35.48 -38.98
C GLY A 916 -3.47 -34.91 -37.63
N TYR A 917 -3.41 -33.58 -37.52
CA TYR A 917 -3.12 -32.86 -36.27
C TYR A 917 -4.02 -31.64 -36.17
N THR A 918 -4.55 -31.39 -34.98
CA THR A 918 -5.34 -30.20 -34.67
C THR A 918 -4.89 -29.65 -33.34
N VAL A 919 -4.57 -28.35 -33.29
CA VAL A 919 -4.27 -27.64 -32.04
C VAL A 919 -5.10 -26.35 -31.98
N THR A 920 -5.65 -26.06 -30.83
CA THR A 920 -6.32 -24.78 -30.54
C THR A 920 -5.52 -24.06 -29.47
N VAL A 921 -5.13 -22.83 -29.74
CA VAL A 921 -4.39 -21.97 -28.81
C VAL A 921 -5.22 -20.71 -28.53
N PRO A 922 -5.14 -20.11 -27.34
CA PRO A 922 -5.79 -18.83 -27.09
C PRO A 922 -5.32 -17.74 -28.06
N GLY A 923 -6.15 -16.72 -28.27
CA GLY A 923 -5.88 -15.65 -29.24
C GLY A 923 -4.62 -14.82 -28.94
N GLY A 924 -4.02 -14.97 -27.76
CA GLY A 924 -2.75 -14.37 -27.38
C GLY A 924 -2.89 -12.92 -26.90
N THR A 925 -1.74 -12.25 -26.75
CA THR A 925 -1.67 -10.90 -26.18
C THR A 925 -1.94 -9.82 -27.22
N LYS A 926 -2.77 -8.84 -26.85
CA LYS A 926 -3.02 -7.64 -27.63
C LYS A 926 -1.86 -6.65 -27.47
N ASP A 927 -1.25 -6.22 -28.57
CA ASP A 927 -0.29 -5.12 -28.56
C ASP A 927 -0.98 -3.75 -28.63
N SER A 928 -0.19 -2.68 -28.52
CA SER A 928 -0.68 -1.29 -28.60
C SER A 928 -1.31 -0.94 -29.95
N SER A 929 -1.06 -1.71 -31.01
CA SER A 929 -1.67 -1.54 -32.34
C SER A 929 -3.03 -2.24 -32.47
N GLY A 930 -3.46 -2.98 -31.45
CA GLY A 930 -4.70 -3.73 -31.43
C GLY A 930 -4.61 -5.12 -32.08
N LYS A 931 -3.39 -5.56 -32.37
CA LYS A 931 -3.06 -6.85 -32.97
C LYS A 931 -2.86 -7.89 -31.88
N TYR A 932 -3.48 -9.05 -32.04
CA TYR A 932 -3.34 -10.18 -31.14
C TYR A 932 -2.31 -11.15 -31.72
N THR A 933 -1.29 -11.49 -30.93
CA THR A 933 -0.26 -12.46 -31.32
C THR A 933 -0.32 -13.67 -30.40
N ALA A 934 -0.60 -14.84 -30.97
CA ALA A 934 -0.55 -16.13 -30.28
C ALA A 934 0.63 -16.97 -30.78
N VAL A 935 1.24 -17.73 -29.87
CA VAL A 935 2.25 -18.73 -30.19
C VAL A 935 1.56 -20.10 -30.27
N TYR A 936 1.99 -20.95 -31.18
CA TYR A 936 1.52 -22.33 -31.26
C TYR A 936 2.68 -23.29 -31.44
N ASP A 937 2.51 -24.48 -30.86
CA ASP A 937 3.49 -25.56 -30.88
C ASP A 937 2.77 -26.88 -31.20
N ILE A 938 3.27 -27.60 -32.20
CA ILE A 938 2.83 -28.94 -32.58
C ILE A 938 4.07 -29.84 -32.64
N PRO A 939 4.45 -30.45 -31.50
CA PRO A 939 5.64 -31.27 -31.41
C PRO A 939 5.47 -32.59 -32.18
N SER A 940 6.60 -33.16 -32.60
CA SER A 940 6.71 -34.54 -33.09
C SER A 940 5.84 -34.88 -34.31
N ILE A 941 5.60 -33.92 -35.21
CA ILE A 941 4.90 -34.17 -36.49
C ILE A 941 5.73 -35.11 -37.36
N THR A 942 5.09 -36.18 -37.84
CA THR A 942 5.67 -37.10 -38.84
C THR A 942 6.11 -36.35 -40.09
N ALA A 943 7.25 -36.73 -40.66
CA ALA A 943 7.74 -36.11 -41.88
C ALA A 943 6.73 -36.26 -43.04
N GLY A 944 6.44 -35.16 -43.74
CA GLY A 944 5.43 -35.10 -44.79
C GLY A 944 5.08 -33.65 -45.20
N THR A 945 4.29 -33.51 -46.26
CA THR A 945 3.72 -32.22 -46.71
C THR A 945 2.30 -32.07 -46.19
N TYR A 946 2.02 -30.91 -45.59
CA TYR A 946 0.75 -30.59 -44.95
C TYR A 946 0.17 -29.27 -45.47
N THR A 947 -1.16 -29.26 -45.64
CA THR A 947 -1.95 -28.03 -45.72
C THR A 947 -2.37 -27.64 -44.31
N VAL A 948 -1.97 -26.45 -43.87
CA VAL A 948 -2.28 -25.88 -42.55
C VAL A 948 -3.42 -24.89 -42.70
N GLN A 949 -4.58 -25.19 -42.11
CA GLN A 949 -5.70 -24.26 -42.02
C GLN A 949 -5.65 -23.54 -40.67
N VAL A 950 -5.69 -22.21 -40.72
CA VAL A 950 -5.70 -21.33 -39.55
C VAL A 950 -7.01 -20.59 -39.49
N SER A 951 -7.76 -20.77 -38.40
CA SER A 951 -9.12 -20.28 -38.26
C SER A 951 -9.38 -19.64 -36.89
N LYS A 952 -10.23 -18.62 -36.88
CA LYS A 952 -10.71 -17.92 -35.67
C LYS A 952 -12.10 -17.37 -35.94
N LYS A 953 -12.92 -17.25 -34.90
CA LYS A 953 -14.25 -16.64 -34.99
C LYS A 953 -14.16 -15.22 -35.58
N ASN A 954 -15.11 -14.85 -36.43
CA ASN A 954 -15.19 -13.56 -37.15
C ASN A 954 -14.06 -13.29 -38.18
N HIS A 955 -13.10 -14.20 -38.34
CA HIS A 955 -11.99 -14.09 -39.30
C HIS A 955 -12.24 -14.99 -40.51
N ALA A 956 -11.63 -14.65 -41.64
CA ALA A 956 -11.60 -15.54 -42.80
C ALA A 956 -10.51 -16.61 -42.61
N THR A 957 -10.85 -17.90 -42.75
CA THR A 957 -9.85 -18.99 -42.68
C THR A 957 -8.77 -18.83 -43.74
N ARG A 958 -7.49 -18.94 -43.32
CA ARG A 958 -6.33 -18.90 -44.22
C ARG A 958 -5.65 -20.26 -44.28
N GLU A 959 -5.04 -20.55 -45.43
CA GLU A 959 -4.41 -21.83 -45.71
C GLU A 959 -2.95 -21.62 -46.07
N TYR A 960 -2.07 -22.49 -45.57
CA TYR A 960 -0.63 -22.50 -45.82
C TYR A 960 -0.20 -23.91 -46.21
N THR A 961 0.93 -24.03 -46.91
CA THR A 961 1.56 -25.32 -47.19
C THR A 961 2.90 -25.40 -46.48
N VAL A 962 3.16 -26.50 -45.76
CA VAL A 962 4.42 -26.73 -45.04
C VAL A 962 4.92 -28.17 -45.26
N THR A 963 6.23 -28.33 -45.43
CA THR A 963 6.88 -29.65 -45.49
C THR A 963 7.73 -29.85 -44.24
N VAL A 964 7.38 -30.85 -43.43
CA VAL A 964 8.09 -31.25 -42.22
C VAL A 964 9.06 -32.38 -42.58
N GLY A 965 10.36 -32.21 -42.31
CA GLY A 965 11.43 -33.09 -42.78
C GLY A 965 12.14 -33.91 -41.69
N GLY A 966 11.67 -33.85 -40.45
CA GLY A 966 12.34 -34.47 -39.28
C GLY A 966 13.04 -33.48 -38.35
N ASP A 967 13.14 -32.20 -38.75
CA ASP A 967 13.60 -31.08 -37.92
C ASP A 967 12.43 -30.15 -37.55
N VAL A 968 12.66 -29.22 -36.61
CA VAL A 968 11.71 -28.14 -36.27
C VAL A 968 11.46 -27.23 -37.47
N LYS A 969 10.19 -26.93 -37.76
CA LYS A 969 9.78 -25.96 -38.77
C LYS A 969 9.03 -24.79 -38.12
N THR A 970 9.39 -23.58 -38.53
CA THR A 970 8.66 -22.37 -38.13
C THR A 970 7.68 -21.97 -39.24
N LEU A 971 6.40 -21.77 -38.89
CA LEU A 971 5.39 -21.23 -39.78
C LEU A 971 4.64 -20.10 -39.07
N ASN A 972 4.94 -18.86 -39.44
CA ASN A 972 4.17 -17.71 -38.97
C ASN A 972 2.93 -17.51 -39.84
N ALA A 973 1.81 -17.22 -39.20
CA ALA A 973 0.52 -17.03 -39.84
C ALA A 973 -0.07 -15.65 -39.52
N GLU A 974 -0.94 -15.17 -40.38
CA GLU A 974 -1.72 -13.96 -40.16
C GLU A 974 -3.13 -14.16 -40.72
N ILE A 975 -4.16 -13.85 -39.94
CA ILE A 975 -5.55 -13.94 -40.35
C ILE A 975 -6.26 -12.60 -40.16
N TRP A 976 -7.14 -12.25 -41.11
CA TRP A 976 -7.86 -10.98 -41.14
C TRP A 976 -9.35 -11.14 -40.84
N LEU A 977 -9.96 -10.06 -40.37
CA LEU A 977 -11.41 -10.03 -40.14
C LEU A 977 -12.18 -10.21 -41.44
N LEU A 978 -13.34 -10.86 -41.34
CA LEU A 978 -14.28 -10.86 -42.45
C LEU A 978 -14.70 -9.41 -42.74
N GLY A 979 -14.49 -8.92 -43.96
CA GLY A 979 -14.72 -7.53 -44.33
C GLY A 979 -13.54 -6.57 -44.14
N ASP A 980 -12.43 -6.99 -43.52
CA ASP A 980 -11.15 -6.26 -43.58
C ASP A 980 -10.47 -6.61 -44.91
N VAL A 981 -10.71 -5.77 -45.91
CA VAL A 981 -10.25 -6.00 -47.30
C VAL A 981 -8.85 -5.46 -47.49
N ASN A 982 -8.40 -4.59 -46.58
CA ASN A 982 -7.15 -3.89 -46.70
C ASN A 982 -6.04 -4.42 -45.78
N GLY A 983 -6.39 -5.20 -44.75
CA GLY A 983 -5.49 -5.86 -43.81
C GLY A 983 -4.98 -4.93 -42.70
N ASP A 984 -5.68 -3.82 -42.41
CA ASP A 984 -5.30 -2.88 -41.35
C ASP A 984 -5.88 -3.24 -39.98
N GLY A 985 -6.60 -4.35 -39.88
CA GLY A 985 -7.21 -4.84 -38.64
C GLY A 985 -8.49 -4.09 -38.24
N VAL A 986 -8.97 -3.13 -39.04
CA VAL A 986 -10.11 -2.28 -38.71
C VAL A 986 -11.10 -2.24 -39.87
N VAL A 987 -12.25 -2.89 -39.72
CA VAL A 987 -13.31 -2.83 -40.74
C VAL A 987 -13.97 -1.46 -40.78
N ASN A 988 -13.64 -0.65 -41.78
CA ASN A 988 -14.09 0.73 -41.90
C ASN A 988 -14.37 1.16 -43.36
N ILE A 989 -14.57 2.46 -43.56
CA ILE A 989 -14.93 3.03 -44.87
C ILE A 989 -13.83 2.84 -45.94
N LYS A 990 -12.57 2.66 -45.53
CA LYS A 990 -11.44 2.34 -46.42
C LYS A 990 -11.63 0.97 -47.06
N ASP A 991 -12.10 -0.03 -46.32
CA ASP A 991 -12.43 -1.36 -46.84
C ASP A 991 -13.58 -1.31 -47.83
N CYS A 992 -14.65 -0.60 -47.48
CA CYS A 992 -15.74 -0.35 -48.42
C CYS A 992 -15.21 0.25 -49.72
N SER A 993 -14.38 1.29 -49.63
CA SER A 993 -13.81 1.98 -50.79
C SER A 993 -12.95 1.05 -51.65
N ARG A 994 -12.13 0.20 -51.02
CA ARG A 994 -11.27 -0.78 -51.72
C ARG A 994 -12.11 -1.86 -52.41
N LEU A 995 -13.13 -2.38 -51.73
CA LEU A 995 -14.07 -3.36 -52.29
C LEU A 995 -14.89 -2.79 -53.46
N PHE A 996 -15.39 -1.56 -53.33
CA PHE A 996 -16.11 -0.88 -54.42
C PHE A 996 -15.24 -0.69 -55.66
N LYS A 997 -13.95 -0.35 -55.51
CA LYS A 997 -13.03 -0.25 -56.63
C LYS A 997 -12.79 -1.59 -57.34
N HIS A 998 -12.77 -2.69 -56.59
CA HIS A 998 -12.66 -4.04 -57.16
C HIS A 998 -13.92 -4.43 -57.94
N VAL A 999 -15.11 -4.26 -57.34
CA VAL A 999 -16.39 -4.56 -58.00
C VAL A 999 -16.60 -3.71 -59.25
N ASN A 1000 -16.22 -2.42 -59.20
CA ASN A 1000 -16.28 -1.51 -60.34
C ASN A 1000 -15.10 -1.67 -61.32
N LYS A 1001 -14.18 -2.61 -61.08
CA LYS A 1001 -13.01 -2.92 -61.91
C LYS A 1001 -12.06 -1.75 -62.14
N THR A 1002 -12.07 -0.74 -61.27
CA THR A 1002 -11.15 0.39 -61.33
C THR A 1002 -9.83 0.09 -60.62
N GLN A 1003 -9.86 -0.80 -59.62
CA GLN A 1003 -8.68 -1.36 -58.97
C GLN A 1003 -9.03 -2.74 -58.39
N LEU A 1004 -8.52 -3.82 -58.99
CA LEU A 1004 -8.85 -5.19 -58.59
C LEU A 1004 -8.08 -5.62 -57.32
N LEU A 1005 -8.72 -6.42 -56.46
CA LEU A 1005 -8.03 -7.21 -55.45
C LEU A 1005 -7.27 -8.33 -56.15
N THR A 1006 -5.95 -8.28 -56.08
CA THR A 1006 -5.05 -9.32 -56.64
C THR A 1006 -4.66 -10.38 -55.64
N ASP A 1007 -4.85 -10.10 -54.34
CA ASP A 1007 -4.62 -11.05 -53.27
C ASP A 1007 -5.85 -11.95 -53.09
N THR A 1008 -5.65 -13.26 -53.27
CA THR A 1008 -6.67 -14.29 -53.08
C THR A 1008 -7.23 -14.33 -51.66
N TYR A 1009 -6.43 -13.96 -50.66
CA TYR A 1009 -6.89 -13.92 -49.28
C TYR A 1009 -7.77 -12.67 -49.01
N ALA A 1010 -7.40 -11.51 -49.55
CA ALA A 1010 -8.24 -10.32 -49.53
C ALA A 1010 -9.61 -10.56 -50.19
N LEU A 1011 -9.68 -11.40 -51.23
CA LEU A 1011 -10.94 -11.84 -51.84
C LEU A 1011 -11.77 -12.72 -50.89
N LYS A 1012 -11.14 -13.63 -50.12
CA LYS A 1012 -11.83 -14.40 -49.07
C LYS A 1012 -12.40 -13.47 -48.00
N CYS A 1013 -11.65 -12.46 -47.55
CA CYS A 1013 -12.12 -11.47 -46.58
C CYS A 1013 -13.25 -10.59 -47.14
N ALA A 1014 -13.23 -10.27 -48.44
CA ALA A 1014 -14.24 -9.47 -49.11
C ALA A 1014 -15.58 -10.19 -49.34
N ASN A 1015 -15.62 -11.52 -49.29
CA ASN A 1015 -16.82 -12.34 -49.46
C ASN A 1015 -17.70 -12.34 -48.19
N THR A 1016 -18.19 -11.17 -47.83
CA THR A 1016 -18.93 -10.91 -46.58
C THR A 1016 -20.30 -11.58 -46.49
N ASN A 1017 -20.84 -12.08 -47.60
CA ASN A 1017 -22.11 -12.80 -47.63
C ASN A 1017 -21.97 -14.33 -47.76
N GLY A 1018 -20.75 -14.85 -47.96
CA GLY A 1018 -20.46 -16.27 -48.06
C GLY A 1018 -20.90 -16.96 -49.36
N ASP A 1019 -21.33 -16.23 -50.40
CA ASP A 1019 -21.90 -16.82 -51.63
C ASP A 1019 -20.85 -17.24 -52.68
N SER A 1020 -19.56 -17.15 -52.31
CA SER A 1020 -18.39 -17.47 -53.14
C SER A 1020 -18.17 -16.52 -54.32
N ALA A 1021 -18.90 -15.39 -54.40
CA ALA A 1021 -18.75 -14.39 -55.45
C ALA A 1021 -18.66 -12.96 -54.88
N VAL A 1022 -17.48 -12.35 -54.93
CA VAL A 1022 -17.29 -10.97 -54.47
C VAL A 1022 -17.95 -9.96 -55.43
N ASN A 1023 -19.08 -9.38 -55.03
CA ASN A 1023 -19.89 -8.50 -55.87
C ASN A 1023 -20.57 -7.36 -55.09
N ILE A 1024 -21.53 -6.67 -55.72
CA ILE A 1024 -22.22 -5.52 -55.12
C ILE A 1024 -23.00 -5.87 -53.82
N LYS A 1025 -23.39 -7.14 -53.66
CA LYS A 1025 -24.02 -7.64 -52.43
C LYS A 1025 -23.06 -7.56 -51.25
N ASP A 1026 -21.78 -7.88 -51.45
CA ASP A 1026 -20.74 -7.75 -50.43
C ASP A 1026 -20.47 -6.30 -50.07
N CYS A 1027 -20.37 -5.41 -51.07
CA CYS A 1027 -20.27 -3.97 -50.82
C CYS A 1027 -21.41 -3.47 -49.93
N SER A 1028 -22.63 -3.92 -50.20
CA SER A 1028 -23.83 -3.55 -49.44
C SER A 1028 -23.80 -4.12 -48.02
N ARG A 1029 -23.36 -5.38 -47.85
CA ARG A 1029 -23.26 -6.05 -46.55
C ARG A 1029 -22.19 -5.40 -45.67
N LEU A 1030 -21.03 -5.10 -46.25
CA LEU A 1030 -19.92 -4.43 -45.57
C LEU A 1030 -20.29 -3.00 -45.16
N LEU A 1031 -20.93 -2.23 -46.04
CA LEU A 1031 -21.38 -0.87 -45.73
C LEU A 1031 -22.38 -0.84 -44.58
N LYS A 1032 -23.28 -1.83 -44.50
CA LYS A 1032 -24.23 -1.96 -43.39
C LYS A 1032 -23.55 -2.23 -42.06
N HIS A 1033 -22.46 -3.00 -42.05
CA HIS A 1033 -21.66 -3.23 -40.85
C HIS A 1033 -20.93 -1.96 -40.41
N VAL A 1034 -20.27 -1.25 -41.34
CA VAL A 1034 -19.60 0.03 -41.05
C VAL A 1034 -20.58 1.09 -40.53
N ASN A 1035 -21.80 1.14 -41.07
CA ASN A 1035 -22.85 2.03 -40.60
C ASN A 1035 -23.58 1.53 -39.34
N LYS A 1036 -23.19 0.38 -38.77
CA LYS A 1036 -23.81 -0.24 -37.57
C LYS A 1036 -25.31 -0.53 -37.71
N THR A 1037 -25.77 -0.74 -38.94
CA THR A 1037 -27.19 -1.02 -39.24
C THR A 1037 -27.48 -2.52 -39.31
N GLN A 1038 -26.53 -3.31 -39.81
CA GLN A 1038 -26.52 -4.77 -39.75
C GLN A 1038 -25.07 -5.22 -39.59
N PRO A 1039 -24.60 -5.51 -38.36
CA PRO A 1039 -23.22 -5.97 -38.12
C PRO A 1039 -22.92 -7.32 -38.80
N LEU A 1040 -21.65 -7.58 -39.14
CA LEU A 1040 -21.19 -8.88 -39.64
C LEU A 1040 -21.09 -9.92 -38.52
N TRP A 1041 -20.81 -9.45 -37.31
CA TRP A 1041 -20.81 -10.14 -36.03
C TRP A 1041 -21.38 -9.23 -34.96
#